data_AF-A0A1W2DJ29-F1
#
_entry.id   AF-A0A1W2DJ29-F1
#
_cell.length_a   1.000
_cell.length_b   1.000
_cell.length_c   1.000
_cell.angle_alpha   90.00
_cell.angle_beta   90.00
_cell.angle_gamma   90.00
#
_symmetry.space_group_name_H-M   'P 1'
#
loop_
_entity.id
_entity.type
_entity.pdbx_description
1 polymer ?
#
loop_
_entity_poly.entity_id
_entity_poly.type
_entity_poly.pdbx_seq_one_letter_code
_entity_poly.pdbx_strand_id
1 'polypeptide(L)'
;MRPGRQLSELEIQSERAFGDFASGAGLPRTGWTLTRLSKRDDPAISRISYLAEHEDCGRFTYKYQLRPLEPHGFTTEYRMQSTAFDLFPHSDHLTVPEPVYLDARQQASLMTYIEGRPLSEFMREASFDRAAQLVLLEHAGRWLDAYHRAGGPETRGFQPQHTVGYYQRLRNQITTGEIKVAAKPLFLKGIAKLAQLEPGFQGRETVSAVQHGDFHMRNLIFDGHRMACIDFSKDQRAPVGFDIGKILLDYTSILRSEADLRPGQVIPDDAMEAFFRGYTLVGRNDPSVEFLLYARILATLVHVPQKQSDRTDAKQRTLIRLRPIAQKAFSPGMSGRTTRARPGIRLYLTSKSLERARHGEHEVYNAIQEVGRQTGTEVTLSRNAPKHRQSEASAEMSLVHMSEPIGRNGLVFRRLYAGTFWQFERCAARWQWQSAKALFDPGKIDAAAAATFFDDWQERLFGRRAKQASRDGFIYMPLQGRLMQHRSFQSTSPIKMIEEALQNSSLPIVATLHPNESYSDAEQKALDALQAQYPRFRVENMGMEEALATCDLVVTQNSSAAFHAMFFGKPSVLFAGVDFHHICANVPKIGVSEAFAQAKVAQPEFAKYIYWFWKMNAIDLEDNASIERLISRLNALGWKV
;
A
#
# COMPACT_ATOMS: atom_id res chain seq x y z
N MET A 1 -17.90 9.22 26.96
CA MET A 1 -16.60 9.89 27.19
C MET A 1 -15.56 8.85 27.57
N ARG A 2 -14.38 8.81 26.92
CA ARG A 2 -13.26 7.96 27.36
C ARG A 2 -12.55 8.65 28.53
N PRO A 3 -12.35 8.01 29.71
CA PRO A 3 -11.66 8.64 30.83
C PRO A 3 -10.14 8.70 30.58
N GLY A 4 -9.49 9.84 30.89
CA GLY A 4 -8.04 9.89 31.14
C GLY A 4 -7.15 10.60 30.12
N ARG A 5 -7.67 11.38 29.16
CA ARG A 5 -6.81 12.21 28.30
C ARG A 5 -6.74 13.64 28.83
N GLN A 6 -5.58 14.06 29.36
CA GLN A 6 -5.33 15.45 29.70
C GLN A 6 -5.30 16.28 28.39
N LEU A 7 -6.16 17.30 28.29
CA LEU A 7 -6.20 18.22 27.14
C LEU A 7 -4.97 19.13 27.16
N SER A 8 -4.42 19.43 25.98
CA SER A 8 -3.37 20.44 25.84
C SER A 8 -3.91 21.86 26.02
N GLU A 9 -3.02 22.83 26.25
CA GLU A 9 -3.37 24.25 26.27
C GLU A 9 -4.14 24.69 25.01
N LEU A 10 -3.69 24.24 23.83
CA LEU A 10 -4.37 24.50 22.56
C LEU A 10 -5.82 24.00 22.55
N GLU A 11 -6.05 22.78 23.04
CA GLU A 11 -7.40 22.19 23.11
C GLU A 11 -8.26 22.95 24.13
N ILE A 12 -7.71 23.26 25.31
CA ILE A 12 -8.41 24.00 26.36
C ILE A 12 -8.81 25.40 25.88
N GLN A 13 -7.89 26.15 25.27
CA GLN A 13 -8.17 27.51 24.80
C GLN A 13 -9.17 27.49 23.64
N SER A 14 -9.01 26.57 22.69
CA SER A 14 -9.93 26.45 21.55
C SER A 14 -11.34 26.05 21.97
N GLU A 15 -11.50 25.04 22.82
CA GLU A 15 -12.82 24.58 23.27
C GLU A 15 -13.52 25.63 24.15
N ARG A 16 -12.78 26.38 24.98
CA ARG A 16 -13.33 27.49 25.78
C ARG A 16 -13.80 28.66 24.91
N ALA A 17 -13.06 28.97 23.85
CA ALA A 17 -13.40 30.06 22.94
C ALA A 17 -14.59 29.74 22.03
N PHE A 18 -14.86 28.45 21.78
CA PHE A 18 -15.82 28.03 20.77
C PHE A 18 -17.26 28.54 21.01
N GLY A 19 -17.75 28.56 22.25
CA GLY A 19 -19.11 29.02 22.52
C GLY A 19 -19.34 30.49 22.15
N ASP A 20 -18.41 31.36 22.53
CA ASP A 20 -18.49 32.80 22.20
C ASP A 20 -18.27 33.02 20.70
N PHE A 21 -17.37 32.24 20.09
CA PHE A 21 -17.15 32.23 18.65
C PHE A 21 -18.42 31.80 17.86
N ALA A 22 -19.10 30.74 18.30
CA ALA A 22 -20.35 30.27 17.69
C ALA A 22 -21.46 31.34 17.81
N SER A 23 -21.58 31.98 18.97
CA SER A 23 -22.50 33.11 19.15
C SER A 23 -22.18 34.28 18.22
N GLY A 24 -20.89 34.58 17.99
CA GLY A 24 -20.46 35.60 17.03
C GLY A 24 -20.82 35.27 15.58
N ALA A 25 -20.92 33.99 15.24
CA ALA A 25 -21.40 33.48 13.96
C ALA A 25 -22.93 33.44 13.83
N GLY A 26 -23.68 33.88 14.85
CA GLY A 26 -25.14 33.79 14.90
C GLY A 26 -25.67 32.37 15.20
N LEU A 27 -24.83 31.49 15.74
CA LEU A 27 -25.17 30.11 16.10
C LEU A 27 -25.36 29.95 17.63
N PRO A 28 -26.00 28.86 18.10
CA PRO A 28 -26.15 28.59 19.54
C PRO A 28 -24.81 28.55 20.28
N ARG A 29 -24.76 29.12 21.48
CA ARG A 29 -23.54 29.15 22.31
C ARG A 29 -23.18 27.77 22.88
N THR A 30 -24.16 26.89 23.06
CA THR A 30 -24.04 25.58 23.71
C THR A 30 -24.70 24.50 22.86
N GLY A 31 -24.55 23.22 23.23
CA GLY A 31 -25.18 22.09 22.52
C GLY A 31 -24.30 21.44 21.45
N TRP A 32 -23.03 21.82 21.39
CA TRP A 32 -22.09 21.35 20.38
C TRP A 32 -21.26 20.15 20.85
N THR A 33 -21.05 19.20 19.93
CA THR A 33 -20.04 18.16 20.06
C THR A 33 -18.83 18.53 19.18
N LEU A 34 -17.65 18.59 19.79
CA LEU A 34 -16.40 18.87 19.08
C LEU A 34 -15.57 17.58 18.92
N THR A 35 -15.44 17.11 17.68
CA THR A 35 -14.63 15.94 17.32
C THR A 35 -13.37 16.41 16.62
N ARG A 36 -12.19 16.15 17.20
CA ARG A 36 -10.92 16.64 16.66
C ARG A 36 -10.58 15.98 15.31
N LEU A 37 -10.46 16.79 14.26
CA LEU A 37 -10.06 16.37 12.90
C LEU A 37 -8.54 16.41 12.72
N SER A 38 -7.89 17.51 13.13
CA SER A 38 -6.45 17.67 13.00
C SER A 38 -5.87 18.49 14.14
N LYS A 39 -4.61 18.24 14.51
CA LYS A 39 -3.89 19.03 15.50
C LYS A 39 -2.41 19.07 15.16
N ARG A 40 -1.84 20.27 15.19
CA ARG A 40 -0.40 20.49 15.15
C ARG A 40 -0.06 21.41 16.32
N ASP A 41 0.83 20.95 17.18
CA ASP A 41 1.20 21.68 18.39
C ASP A 41 2.70 21.52 18.63
N ASP A 42 3.46 22.46 18.05
CA ASP A 42 4.92 22.58 18.17
C ASP A 42 5.28 24.02 18.59
N PRO A 43 6.55 24.31 18.97
CA PRO A 43 6.91 25.64 19.49
C PRO A 43 6.60 26.79 18.52
N ALA A 44 6.66 26.56 17.20
CA ALA A 44 6.43 27.59 16.20
C ALA A 44 4.97 27.67 15.75
N ILE A 45 4.26 26.53 15.72
CA ILE A 45 2.89 26.44 15.19
C ILE A 45 2.02 25.62 16.14
N SER A 46 0.90 26.21 16.58
CA SER A 46 -0.14 25.54 17.37
C SER A 46 -1.50 25.87 16.79
N ARG A 47 -2.12 24.87 16.17
CA ARG A 47 -3.43 24.99 15.52
C ARG A 47 -4.19 23.67 15.58
N ILE A 48 -5.50 23.77 15.66
CA ILE A 48 -6.41 22.63 15.77
C ILE A 48 -7.62 22.84 14.86
N SER A 49 -8.15 21.74 14.35
CA SER A 49 -9.42 21.72 13.62
C SER A 49 -10.35 20.68 14.22
N TYR A 50 -11.62 21.04 14.37
CA TYR A 50 -12.70 20.20 14.86
C TYR A 50 -13.80 20.07 13.82
N LEU A 51 -14.47 18.92 13.82
CA LEU A 51 -15.85 18.78 13.39
C LEU A 51 -16.71 19.25 14.56
N ALA A 52 -17.47 20.31 14.35
CA ALA A 52 -18.44 20.84 15.28
C ALA A 52 -19.85 20.42 14.84
N GLU A 53 -20.55 19.67 15.69
CA GLU A 53 -21.87 19.11 15.40
C GLU A 53 -22.91 19.66 16.38
N HIS A 54 -24.03 20.14 15.86
CA HIS A 54 -25.19 20.56 16.63
C HIS A 54 -26.45 19.97 15.98
N GLU A 55 -27.37 19.47 16.80
CA GLU A 55 -28.58 18.78 16.35
C GLU A 55 -29.41 19.64 15.37
N ASP A 56 -29.63 20.91 15.71
CA ASP A 56 -30.46 21.82 14.90
C ASP A 56 -29.71 22.61 13.81
N CYS A 57 -28.38 22.75 13.92
CA CYS A 57 -27.62 23.65 13.04
C CYS A 57 -26.74 22.91 12.03
N GLY A 58 -26.59 21.58 12.17
CA GLY A 58 -25.79 20.76 11.28
C GLY A 58 -24.31 20.68 11.68
N ARG A 59 -23.45 20.52 10.67
CA ARG A 59 -22.04 20.14 10.84
C ARG A 59 -21.10 21.14 10.19
N PHE A 60 -20.11 21.58 10.96
CA PHE A 60 -19.12 22.57 10.53
C PHE A 60 -17.69 22.12 10.82
N THR A 61 -16.75 22.65 10.05
CA THR A 61 -15.33 22.59 10.38
C THR A 61 -14.94 23.86 11.11
N TYR A 62 -14.50 23.73 12.37
CA TYR A 62 -13.99 24.81 13.19
C TYR A 62 -12.45 24.74 13.24
N LYS A 63 -11.76 25.78 12.76
CA LYS A 63 -10.29 25.89 12.76
C LYS A 63 -9.86 27.01 13.70
N TYR A 64 -8.93 26.71 14.60
CA TYR A 64 -8.39 27.64 15.61
C TYR A 64 -6.87 27.63 15.61
N GLN A 65 -6.23 28.81 15.62
CA GLN A 65 -4.78 28.95 15.70
C GLN A 65 -4.37 29.74 16.95
N LEU A 66 -3.65 29.07 17.85
CA LEU A 66 -3.09 29.70 19.04
C LEU A 66 -1.77 30.41 18.75
N ARG A 67 -0.90 29.81 17.92
CA ARG A 67 0.36 30.44 17.49
C ARG A 67 0.77 30.02 16.07
N PRO A 68 1.46 30.90 15.31
CA PRO A 68 1.80 32.27 15.67
C PRO A 68 0.55 33.17 15.77
N LEU A 69 0.66 34.27 16.53
CA LEU A 69 -0.34 35.33 16.52
C LEU A 69 -0.07 36.19 15.28
N GLU A 70 -0.72 35.83 14.19
CA GLU A 70 -0.60 36.39 12.85
C GLU A 70 -2.01 36.54 12.22
N PRO A 71 -2.84 37.45 12.76
CA PRO A 71 -4.26 37.56 12.39
C PRO A 71 -4.47 38.01 10.94
N HIS A 72 -3.49 38.71 10.35
CA HIS A 72 -3.56 39.18 8.97
C HIS A 72 -3.44 38.03 7.97
N GLY A 73 -2.43 37.17 8.08
CA GLY A 73 -2.33 36.00 7.20
C GLY A 73 -3.42 34.97 7.47
N PHE A 74 -3.89 34.80 8.72
CA PHE A 74 -5.08 33.96 8.97
C PHE A 74 -6.33 34.49 8.24
N THR A 75 -6.53 35.81 8.26
CA THR A 75 -7.61 36.46 7.49
C THR A 75 -7.42 36.31 5.98
N THR A 76 -6.18 36.41 5.51
CA THR A 76 -5.85 36.21 4.09
C THR A 76 -6.14 34.77 3.65
N GLU A 77 -5.74 33.75 4.42
CA GLU A 77 -6.09 32.34 4.14
C GLU A 77 -7.62 32.15 4.05
N TYR A 78 -8.37 32.73 4.98
CA TYR A 78 -9.84 32.65 4.96
C TYR A 78 -10.44 33.33 3.72
N ARG A 79 -9.93 34.50 3.31
CA ARG A 79 -10.40 35.19 2.10
C ARG A 79 -10.06 34.42 0.82
N MET A 80 -8.94 33.71 0.78
CA MET A 80 -8.61 32.80 -0.32
C MET A 80 -9.65 31.68 -0.43
N GLN A 81 -10.03 31.07 0.70
CA GLN A 81 -11.13 30.10 0.73
C GLN A 81 -12.44 30.70 0.23
N SER A 82 -12.81 31.91 0.69
CA SER A 82 -14.04 32.58 0.23
C SER A 82 -14.05 32.84 -1.27
N THR A 83 -12.96 33.40 -1.79
CA THR A 83 -12.83 33.66 -3.23
C THR A 83 -12.86 32.36 -4.03
N ALA A 84 -12.20 31.31 -3.53
CA ALA A 84 -12.24 30.00 -4.16
C ALA A 84 -13.66 29.45 -4.21
N PHE A 85 -14.41 29.52 -3.10
CA PHE A 85 -15.81 29.08 -3.05
C PHE A 85 -16.68 29.86 -4.06
N ASP A 86 -16.64 31.19 -4.04
CA ASP A 86 -17.49 32.04 -4.88
C ASP A 86 -17.29 31.79 -6.39
N LEU A 87 -16.06 31.46 -6.80
CA LEU A 87 -15.72 31.24 -8.21
C LEU A 87 -15.88 29.77 -8.65
N PHE A 88 -15.86 28.82 -7.71
CA PHE A 88 -15.77 27.40 -8.06
C PHE A 88 -17.08 26.88 -8.66
N PRO A 89 -17.06 26.12 -9.76
CA PRO A 89 -18.27 25.58 -10.38
C PRO A 89 -18.77 24.37 -9.59
N HIS A 90 -19.49 24.63 -8.49
CA HIS A 90 -20.06 23.60 -7.64
C HIS A 90 -21.00 22.68 -8.43
N SER A 91 -20.88 21.38 -8.18
CA SER A 91 -21.73 20.33 -8.76
C SER A 91 -21.89 19.17 -7.79
N ASP A 92 -22.67 18.17 -8.18
CA ASP A 92 -22.83 16.91 -7.44
C ASP A 92 -21.51 16.14 -7.26
N HIS A 93 -20.51 16.44 -8.10
CA HIS A 93 -19.21 15.74 -8.11
C HIS A 93 -18.05 16.58 -7.59
N LEU A 94 -18.15 17.91 -7.61
CA LEU A 94 -17.05 18.82 -7.25
C LEU A 94 -17.53 19.93 -6.32
N THR A 95 -16.76 20.25 -5.27
CA THR A 95 -17.08 21.37 -4.38
C THR A 95 -15.86 21.95 -3.67
N VAL A 96 -16.09 23.02 -2.92
CA VAL A 96 -15.19 23.68 -1.96
C VAL A 96 -16.02 23.91 -0.68
N PRO A 97 -15.45 23.81 0.54
CA PRO A 97 -16.19 24.18 1.75
C PRO A 97 -16.64 25.64 1.71
N GLU A 98 -17.91 25.88 2.05
CA GLU A 98 -18.46 27.22 2.18
C GLU A 98 -17.90 27.91 3.43
N PRO A 99 -17.31 29.11 3.30
CA PRO A 99 -16.92 29.91 4.46
C PRO A 99 -18.16 30.46 5.18
N VAL A 100 -18.22 30.26 6.50
CA VAL A 100 -19.38 30.67 7.32
C VAL A 100 -19.04 31.86 8.20
N TYR A 101 -17.92 31.80 8.94
CA TYR A 101 -17.55 32.85 9.88
C TYR A 101 -16.05 32.94 10.12
N LEU A 102 -15.55 34.15 10.34
CA LEU A 102 -14.15 34.44 10.69
C LEU A 102 -14.11 35.38 11.90
N ASP A 103 -13.42 34.95 12.95
CA ASP A 103 -12.93 35.83 14.01
C ASP A 103 -11.41 35.98 13.85
N ALA A 104 -11.01 37.08 13.21
CA ALA A 104 -9.61 37.39 12.98
C ALA A 104 -8.84 37.65 14.28
N ARG A 105 -9.49 38.15 15.34
CA ARG A 105 -8.82 38.47 16.62
C ARG A 105 -8.44 37.19 17.35
N GLN A 106 -9.33 36.20 17.34
CA GLN A 106 -9.07 34.89 17.94
C GLN A 106 -8.38 33.91 16.98
N GLN A 107 -8.18 34.29 15.72
CA GLN A 107 -7.66 33.42 14.65
C GLN A 107 -8.46 32.12 14.55
N ALA A 108 -9.77 32.31 14.48
CA ALA A 108 -10.76 31.26 14.50
C ALA A 108 -11.65 31.38 13.26
N SER A 109 -11.97 30.27 12.62
CA SER A 109 -12.83 30.26 11.42
C SER A 109 -13.76 29.05 11.41
N LEU A 110 -14.90 29.23 10.75
CA LEU A 110 -15.95 28.24 10.57
C LEU A 110 -16.25 28.09 9.09
N MET A 111 -16.37 26.84 8.64
CA MET A 111 -16.73 26.48 7.26
C MET A 111 -17.71 25.31 7.29
N THR A 112 -18.52 25.11 6.24
CA THR A 112 -19.35 23.90 6.12
C THR A 112 -18.49 22.64 6.17
N TYR A 113 -18.94 21.60 6.85
CA TYR A 113 -18.25 20.32 6.86
C TYR A 113 -18.40 19.59 5.51
N ILE A 114 -17.31 19.00 5.02
CA ILE A 114 -17.32 18.14 3.84
C ILE A 114 -17.27 16.68 4.31
N GLU A 115 -18.26 15.90 3.89
CA GLU A 115 -18.30 14.46 4.13
C GLU A 115 -17.16 13.72 3.42
N GLY A 116 -16.75 12.62 4.03
CA GLY A 116 -15.72 11.74 3.49
C GLY A 116 -14.38 11.89 4.19
N ARG A 117 -13.33 11.51 3.47
CA ARG A 117 -11.97 11.40 4.04
C ARG A 117 -10.91 11.81 3.02
N PRO A 118 -9.68 12.08 3.46
CA PRO A 118 -8.62 12.48 2.53
C PRO A 118 -8.37 11.46 1.41
N LEU A 119 -8.20 11.93 0.17
CA LEU A 119 -7.93 11.09 -1.01
C LEU A 119 -6.73 10.16 -0.80
N SER A 120 -5.74 10.61 -0.02
CA SER A 120 -4.57 9.81 0.35
C SER A 120 -4.90 8.49 1.09
N GLU A 121 -6.07 8.39 1.73
CA GLU A 121 -6.54 7.17 2.39
C GLU A 121 -7.12 6.17 1.39
N PHE A 122 -8.00 6.62 0.48
CA PHE A 122 -8.48 5.78 -0.63
C PHE A 122 -7.32 5.27 -1.48
N MET A 123 -6.37 6.15 -1.79
CA MET A 123 -5.16 5.79 -2.51
C MET A 123 -4.31 4.74 -1.78
N ARG A 124 -4.28 4.78 -0.44
CA ARG A 124 -3.58 3.79 0.39
C ARG A 124 -4.30 2.46 0.42
N GLU A 125 -5.63 2.45 0.47
CA GLU A 125 -6.40 1.21 0.38
C GLU A 125 -6.26 0.57 -1.01
N ALA A 126 -6.25 1.40 -2.05
CA ALA A 126 -5.96 1.00 -3.41
C ALA A 126 -4.45 0.76 -3.65
N SER A 127 -3.57 0.68 -2.64
CA SER A 127 -2.10 0.55 -2.85
C SER A 127 -1.71 -0.61 -3.78
N PHE A 128 -2.53 -1.66 -3.83
CA PHE A 128 -2.31 -2.84 -4.68
C PHE A 128 -3.28 -2.94 -5.88
N ASP A 129 -4.17 -1.97 -6.05
CA ASP A 129 -5.05 -1.83 -7.20
C ASP A 129 -4.65 -0.60 -8.02
N ARG A 130 -3.80 -0.83 -9.02
CA ARG A 130 -3.30 0.25 -9.86
C ARG A 130 -4.42 0.93 -10.63
N ALA A 131 -5.41 0.19 -11.13
CA ALA A 131 -6.50 0.76 -11.91
C ALA A 131 -7.34 1.73 -11.08
N ALA A 132 -7.69 1.33 -9.84
CA ALA A 132 -8.41 2.19 -8.91
C ALA A 132 -7.62 3.48 -8.58
N GLN A 133 -6.30 3.40 -8.37
CA GLN A 133 -5.47 4.59 -8.17
C GLN A 133 -5.52 5.56 -9.36
N LEU A 134 -5.49 5.04 -10.58
CA LEU A 134 -5.55 5.87 -11.79
C LEU A 134 -6.90 6.57 -11.93
N VAL A 135 -8.01 5.89 -11.58
CA VAL A 135 -9.34 6.52 -11.52
C VAL A 135 -9.37 7.66 -10.50
N LEU A 136 -8.80 7.46 -9.31
CA LEU A 136 -8.73 8.49 -8.27
C LEU A 136 -7.87 9.70 -8.69
N LEU A 137 -6.77 9.47 -9.42
CA LEU A 137 -5.95 10.54 -10.00
C LEU A 137 -6.73 11.34 -11.05
N GLU A 138 -7.55 10.65 -11.84
CA GLU A 138 -8.42 11.30 -12.82
C GLU A 138 -9.43 12.23 -12.13
N HIS A 139 -10.05 11.81 -11.03
CA HIS A 139 -10.92 12.69 -10.24
C HIS A 139 -10.17 13.92 -9.68
N ALA A 140 -8.95 13.73 -9.17
CA ALA A 140 -8.12 14.85 -8.73
C ALA A 140 -7.79 15.83 -9.88
N GLY A 141 -7.55 15.30 -11.08
CA GLY A 141 -7.37 16.08 -12.30
C GLY A 141 -8.61 16.91 -12.64
N ARG A 142 -9.80 16.31 -12.60
CA ARG A 142 -11.09 17.01 -12.85
C ARG A 142 -11.33 18.15 -11.87
N TRP A 143 -11.04 17.93 -10.58
CA TRP A 143 -11.19 18.98 -9.58
C TRP A 143 -10.24 20.16 -9.84
N LEU A 144 -8.96 19.88 -10.12
CA LEU A 144 -7.99 20.95 -10.38
C LEU A 144 -8.27 21.71 -11.68
N ASP A 145 -8.80 21.01 -12.69
CA ASP A 145 -9.22 21.62 -13.96
C ASP A 145 -10.32 22.66 -13.73
N ALA A 146 -11.36 22.28 -12.97
CA ALA A 146 -12.43 23.18 -12.57
C ALA A 146 -11.91 24.40 -11.79
N TYR A 147 -11.01 24.17 -10.82
CA TYR A 147 -10.40 25.25 -10.04
C TYR A 147 -9.59 26.22 -10.92
N HIS A 148 -8.70 25.72 -11.79
CA HIS A 148 -7.88 26.56 -12.65
C HIS A 148 -8.72 27.33 -13.69
N ARG A 149 -9.83 26.75 -14.18
CA ARG A 149 -10.78 27.45 -15.06
C ARG A 149 -11.54 28.55 -14.33
N ALA A 150 -12.02 28.27 -13.12
CA ALA A 150 -12.67 29.25 -12.25
C ALA A 150 -11.76 30.45 -11.93
N GLY A 151 -10.46 30.18 -11.73
CA GLY A 151 -9.44 31.20 -11.51
C GLY A 151 -9.10 32.06 -12.73
N GLY A 152 -9.82 31.93 -13.85
CA GLY A 152 -9.64 32.73 -15.07
C GLY A 152 -8.28 32.50 -15.73
N PRO A 153 -8.08 31.39 -16.46
CA PRO A 153 -6.78 31.02 -17.00
C PRO A 153 -6.33 31.95 -18.14
N GLU A 154 -5.02 32.18 -18.21
CA GLU A 154 -4.39 33.03 -19.23
C GLU A 154 -3.24 32.30 -19.90
N THR A 155 -3.21 32.37 -21.23
CA THR A 155 -2.08 31.94 -22.04
C THR A 155 -0.92 32.93 -21.90
N ARG A 156 0.28 32.43 -21.65
CA ARG A 156 1.50 33.25 -21.57
C ARG A 156 2.73 32.46 -22.03
N GLY A 157 3.80 33.17 -22.38
CA GLY A 157 5.10 32.54 -22.59
C GLY A 157 5.67 32.00 -21.28
N PHE A 158 6.11 30.75 -21.26
CA PHE A 158 6.72 30.13 -20.11
C PHE A 158 8.11 30.72 -19.84
N GLN A 159 8.35 31.10 -18.58
CA GLN A 159 9.55 31.81 -18.16
C GLN A 159 10.37 30.98 -17.14
N PRO A 160 11.03 29.89 -17.57
CA PRO A 160 11.83 29.02 -16.70
C PRO A 160 13.03 29.74 -16.06
N GLN A 161 13.52 30.83 -16.66
CA GLN A 161 14.68 31.59 -16.18
C GLN A 161 14.54 32.09 -14.74
N HIS A 162 13.31 32.44 -14.30
CA HIS A 162 13.06 32.85 -12.91
C HIS A 162 13.28 31.69 -11.93
N THR A 163 12.83 30.49 -12.30
CA THR A 163 13.02 29.27 -11.49
C THR A 163 14.48 28.87 -11.45
N VAL A 164 15.16 28.91 -12.60
CA VAL A 164 16.60 28.60 -12.66
C VAL A 164 17.41 29.60 -11.86
N GLY A 165 17.15 30.91 -12.00
CA GLY A 165 17.84 31.95 -11.25
C GLY A 165 17.69 31.81 -9.74
N TYR A 166 16.50 31.43 -9.24
CA TYR A 166 16.29 31.08 -7.83
C TYR A 166 17.21 29.93 -7.39
N TYR A 167 17.24 28.83 -8.15
CA TYR A 167 18.05 27.68 -7.80
C TYR A 167 19.55 27.90 -8.00
N GLN A 168 19.98 28.77 -8.91
CA GLN A 168 21.39 29.18 -9.03
C GLN A 168 21.85 29.98 -7.81
N ARG A 169 21.03 30.90 -7.29
CA ARG A 169 21.33 31.57 -6.01
C ARG A 169 21.44 30.56 -4.87
N LEU A 170 20.49 29.62 -4.78
CA LEU A 170 20.51 28.58 -3.77
C LEU A 170 21.74 27.65 -3.91
N ARG A 171 22.21 27.37 -5.13
CA ARG A 171 23.47 26.64 -5.38
C ARG A 171 24.65 27.37 -4.75
N ASN A 172 24.73 28.69 -4.88
CA ASN A 172 25.80 29.49 -4.28
C ASN A 172 25.76 29.37 -2.75
N GLN A 173 24.60 29.58 -2.13
CA GLN A 173 24.42 29.46 -0.67
C GLN A 173 24.75 28.05 -0.14
N ILE A 174 24.40 26.99 -0.87
CA ILE A 174 24.74 25.60 -0.51
C ILE A 174 26.24 25.33 -0.68
N THR A 175 26.88 25.95 -1.67
CA THR A 175 28.31 25.76 -1.96
C THR A 175 29.17 26.48 -0.92
N THR A 176 28.80 27.70 -0.53
CA THR A 176 29.44 28.50 0.53
C THR A 176 29.15 27.99 1.94
N GLY A 177 28.10 27.17 2.11
CA GLY A 177 27.74 26.55 3.38
C GLY A 177 26.75 27.34 4.24
N GLU A 178 26.22 28.45 3.71
CA GLU A 178 25.12 29.24 4.31
C GLU A 178 23.86 28.39 4.49
N ILE A 179 23.55 27.52 3.50
CA ILE A 179 22.43 26.58 3.57
C ILE A 179 22.94 25.14 3.52
N LYS A 180 22.44 24.30 4.45
CA LYS A 180 22.81 22.90 4.58
C LYS A 180 21.65 21.98 4.19
N VAL A 181 21.87 21.06 3.26
CA VAL A 181 20.85 20.12 2.74
C VAL A 181 21.28 18.65 2.88
N ALA A 182 20.31 17.75 3.12
CA ALA A 182 20.53 16.32 3.36
C ALA A 182 21.14 15.50 2.20
N ALA A 183 21.04 15.98 0.97
CA ALA A 183 21.50 15.30 -0.24
C ALA A 183 22.22 16.25 -1.20
N LYS A 184 23.20 17.03 -0.69
CA LYS A 184 23.91 18.09 -1.43
C LYS A 184 24.31 17.69 -2.87
N PRO A 185 24.97 16.54 -3.14
CA PRO A 185 25.34 16.18 -4.51
C PRO A 185 24.13 16.02 -5.45
N LEU A 186 23.06 15.40 -4.94
CA LEU A 186 21.83 15.17 -5.72
C LEU A 186 21.08 16.48 -5.95
N PHE A 187 21.06 17.36 -4.96
CA PHE A 187 20.45 18.68 -5.06
C PHE A 187 21.16 19.52 -6.12
N LEU A 188 22.49 19.58 -6.08
CA LEU A 188 23.30 20.28 -7.09
C LEU A 188 23.12 19.70 -8.49
N LYS A 189 22.98 18.37 -8.61
CA LYS A 189 22.68 17.69 -9.89
C LYS A 189 21.33 18.14 -10.45
N GLY A 190 20.30 18.28 -9.60
CA GLY A 190 19.00 18.78 -10.03
C GLY A 190 19.02 20.24 -10.48
N ILE A 191 19.80 21.09 -9.81
CA ILE A 191 20.00 22.49 -10.24
C ILE A 191 20.67 22.53 -11.62
N ALA A 192 21.70 21.71 -11.83
CA ALA A 192 22.35 21.59 -13.14
C ALA A 192 21.39 21.08 -14.22
N LYS A 193 20.52 20.12 -13.89
CA LYS A 193 19.49 19.61 -14.81
C LYS A 193 18.49 20.72 -15.20
N LEU A 194 18.03 21.54 -14.25
CA LEU A 194 17.14 22.67 -14.57
C LEU A 194 17.81 23.68 -15.51
N ALA A 195 19.06 24.05 -15.24
CA ALA A 195 19.83 24.95 -16.11
C ALA A 195 20.05 24.36 -17.52
N GLN A 196 20.24 23.03 -17.62
CA GLN A 196 20.36 22.34 -18.90
C GLN A 196 19.05 22.37 -19.70
N LEU A 197 17.90 22.22 -19.04
CA LEU A 197 16.59 22.18 -19.70
C LEU A 197 16.11 23.56 -20.13
N GLU A 198 16.42 24.61 -19.35
CA GLU A 198 15.90 25.98 -19.50
C GLU A 198 15.81 26.49 -20.95
N PRO A 199 16.87 26.43 -21.79
CA PRO A 199 16.80 27.02 -23.12
C PRO A 199 15.76 26.34 -24.01
N GLY A 200 15.49 25.06 -23.78
CA GLY A 200 14.50 24.29 -24.53
C GLY A 200 13.06 24.65 -24.19
N PHE A 201 12.81 25.30 -23.05
CA PHE A 201 11.47 25.63 -22.55
C PHE A 201 11.15 27.13 -22.59
N GLN A 202 12.16 27.99 -22.73
CA GLN A 202 12.00 29.44 -22.73
C GLN A 202 11.00 29.91 -23.80
N GLY A 203 10.02 30.72 -23.39
CA GLY A 203 9.06 31.36 -24.29
C GLY A 203 8.02 30.42 -24.91
N ARG A 204 8.07 29.11 -24.64
CA ARG A 204 7.02 28.18 -25.08
C ARG A 204 5.69 28.55 -24.44
N GLU A 205 4.60 28.42 -25.18
CA GLU A 205 3.27 28.76 -24.70
C GLU A 205 2.82 27.84 -23.55
N THR A 206 2.26 28.41 -22.50
CA THR A 206 1.67 27.70 -21.36
C THR A 206 0.45 28.44 -20.83
N VAL A 207 -0.29 27.82 -19.92
CA VAL A 207 -1.40 28.45 -19.20
C VAL A 207 -1.00 28.72 -17.76
N SER A 208 -1.45 29.85 -17.25
CA SER A 208 -1.41 30.16 -15.82
C SER A 208 -2.79 30.47 -15.28
N ALA A 209 -3.02 30.08 -14.04
CA ALA A 209 -4.25 30.29 -13.31
C ALA A 209 -3.92 30.69 -11.87
N VAL A 210 -4.95 31.06 -11.11
CA VAL A 210 -4.84 31.21 -9.65
C VAL A 210 -4.36 29.88 -9.07
N GLN A 211 -3.27 29.91 -8.31
CA GLN A 211 -2.71 28.71 -7.69
C GLN A 211 -3.55 28.25 -6.51
N HIS A 212 -3.56 26.94 -6.24
CA HIS A 212 -3.96 26.43 -4.93
C HIS A 212 -2.78 26.55 -3.94
N GLY A 213 -1.56 26.24 -4.40
CA GLY A 213 -0.31 26.37 -3.63
C GLY A 213 0.02 25.18 -2.73
N ASP A 214 -0.99 24.52 -2.18
CA ASP A 214 -0.87 23.26 -1.42
C ASP A 214 -1.65 22.06 -1.97
N PHE A 215 -1.75 21.92 -3.30
CA PHE A 215 -2.56 20.88 -3.92
C PHE A 215 -1.92 19.48 -3.82
N HIS A 216 -2.33 18.68 -2.82
CA HIS A 216 -1.81 17.33 -2.56
C HIS A 216 -2.90 16.38 -2.03
N MET A 217 -2.67 15.06 -2.02
CA MET A 217 -3.73 14.06 -1.78
C MET A 217 -4.39 14.13 -0.40
N ARG A 218 -3.78 14.79 0.59
CA ARG A 218 -4.41 14.99 1.92
C ARG A 218 -5.39 16.16 1.98
N ASN A 219 -5.31 17.11 1.04
CA ASN A 219 -6.17 18.29 1.00
C ASN A 219 -7.39 18.05 0.11
N LEU A 220 -7.41 16.96 -0.65
CA LEU A 220 -8.59 16.50 -1.37
C LEU A 220 -9.42 15.60 -0.44
N ILE A 221 -10.67 15.96 -0.18
CA ILE A 221 -11.63 15.15 0.59
C ILE A 221 -12.58 14.48 -0.40
N PHE A 222 -12.78 13.17 -0.23
CA PHE A 222 -13.60 12.36 -1.14
C PHE A 222 -14.53 11.46 -0.33
N ASP A 223 -15.79 11.36 -0.72
CA ASP A 223 -16.78 10.47 -0.09
C ASP A 223 -17.07 9.21 -0.91
N GLY A 224 -16.44 9.06 -2.08
CA GLY A 224 -16.72 8.00 -3.07
C GLY A 224 -17.47 8.50 -4.31
N HIS A 225 -18.06 9.70 -4.25
CA HIS A 225 -18.84 10.32 -5.31
C HIS A 225 -18.43 11.77 -5.58
N ARG A 226 -18.33 12.60 -4.52
CA ARG A 226 -18.04 14.03 -4.58
C ARG A 226 -16.65 14.33 -4.02
N MET A 227 -15.91 15.19 -4.72
CA MET A 227 -14.56 15.61 -4.34
C MET A 227 -14.54 17.08 -3.95
N ALA A 228 -13.93 17.39 -2.81
CA ALA A 228 -13.63 18.75 -2.38
C ALA A 228 -12.14 18.97 -2.17
N CYS A 229 -11.68 20.22 -2.16
CA CYS A 229 -10.35 20.58 -1.70
C CYS A 229 -10.41 21.63 -0.59
N ILE A 230 -9.41 21.59 0.30
CA ILE A 230 -9.25 22.47 1.46
C ILE A 230 -7.84 23.06 1.53
N ASP A 231 -7.62 24.02 2.43
CA ASP A 231 -6.31 24.61 2.76
C ASP A 231 -5.61 25.30 1.55
N PHE A 232 -6.29 26.30 0.98
CA PHE A 232 -5.72 27.19 -0.04
C PHE A 232 -4.61 28.05 0.57
N SER A 233 -3.45 28.11 -0.08
CA SER A 233 -2.25 28.75 0.50
C SER A 233 -1.64 29.83 -0.39
N LYS A 234 -2.25 30.09 -1.56
CA LYS A 234 -1.79 31.06 -2.55
C LYS A 234 -2.99 31.61 -3.33
N ASP A 235 -2.89 32.84 -3.78
CA ASP A 235 -3.85 33.55 -4.65
C ASP A 235 -3.19 34.12 -5.92
N GLN A 236 -1.85 34.09 -5.98
CA GLN A 236 -1.10 34.54 -7.13
C GLN A 236 -1.39 33.69 -8.39
N ARG A 237 -1.36 34.36 -9.55
CA ARG A 237 -1.44 33.69 -10.85
C ARG A 237 -0.09 33.13 -11.25
N ALA A 238 0.01 31.82 -11.49
CA ALA A 238 1.24 31.20 -11.96
C ALA A 238 0.97 30.01 -12.89
N PRO A 239 2.00 29.49 -13.59
CA PRO A 239 1.85 28.34 -14.47
C PRO A 239 1.22 27.14 -13.76
N VAL A 240 0.26 26.50 -14.42
CA VAL A 240 -0.53 25.40 -13.86
C VAL A 240 0.32 24.20 -13.43
N GLY A 241 1.51 24.04 -14.04
CA GLY A 241 2.50 23.02 -13.68
C GLY A 241 2.95 23.04 -12.21
N PHE A 242 2.77 24.15 -11.48
CA PHE A 242 3.10 24.21 -10.04
C PHE A 242 2.18 23.33 -9.18
N ASP A 243 0.86 23.39 -9.38
CA ASP A 243 -0.11 22.59 -8.62
C ASP A 243 -0.18 21.17 -9.17
N ILE A 244 -0.15 21.00 -10.49
CA ILE A 244 -0.08 19.69 -11.16
C ILE A 244 1.15 18.91 -10.67
N GLY A 245 2.32 19.55 -10.67
CA GLY A 245 3.54 18.91 -10.22
C GLY A 245 3.51 18.53 -8.74
N LYS A 246 2.75 19.25 -7.92
CA LYS A 246 2.64 18.96 -6.48
C LYS A 246 1.83 17.70 -6.22
N ILE A 247 0.64 17.57 -6.80
CA ILE A 247 -0.20 16.38 -6.62
C ILE A 247 0.44 15.14 -7.25
N LEU A 248 1.00 15.26 -8.46
CA LEU A 248 1.62 14.13 -9.16
C LEU A 248 2.88 13.65 -8.43
N LEU A 249 3.71 14.56 -7.90
CA LEU A 249 4.87 14.18 -7.11
C LEU A 249 4.47 13.61 -5.74
N ASP A 250 3.41 14.13 -5.12
CA ASP A 250 2.88 13.57 -3.87
C ASP A 250 2.43 12.12 -4.09
N TYR A 251 1.60 11.85 -5.10
CA TYR A 251 1.20 10.51 -5.53
C TYR A 251 2.41 9.61 -5.80
N THR A 252 3.33 10.07 -6.66
CA THR A 252 4.49 9.27 -7.09
C THR A 252 5.40 8.95 -5.92
N SER A 253 5.67 9.91 -5.04
CA SER A 253 6.55 9.70 -3.89
C SER A 253 5.98 8.77 -2.83
N ILE A 254 4.65 8.60 -2.77
CA ILE A 254 3.99 7.81 -1.73
C ILE A 254 3.65 6.40 -2.23
N LEU A 255 3.21 6.27 -3.48
CA LEU A 255 2.55 5.06 -4.00
C LEU A 255 3.27 4.44 -5.20
N ARG A 256 4.31 5.10 -5.71
CA ARG A 256 5.15 4.62 -6.81
C ARG A 256 6.58 4.43 -6.32
N SER A 257 7.33 3.66 -7.09
CA SER A 257 8.78 3.55 -6.92
C SER A 257 9.48 4.31 -8.04
N GLU A 258 10.73 4.70 -7.82
CA GLU A 258 11.68 5.13 -8.86
C GLU A 258 11.79 4.17 -10.04
N ALA A 259 11.23 2.99 -9.89
CA ALA A 259 11.35 1.91 -10.79
C ALA A 259 10.15 1.77 -11.73
N ASP A 260 9.07 2.50 -11.42
CA ASP A 260 8.06 2.93 -12.38
C ASP A 260 8.57 4.05 -13.31
N LEU A 261 9.76 4.61 -13.05
CA LEU A 261 10.33 5.75 -13.77
C LEU A 261 11.47 5.35 -14.69
N ARG A 262 11.42 5.84 -15.95
CA ARG A 262 12.58 5.82 -16.84
C ARG A 262 13.64 6.85 -16.39
N PRO A 263 14.91 6.69 -16.79
CA PRO A 263 15.90 7.76 -16.61
C PRO A 263 15.41 9.09 -17.19
N GLY A 264 15.50 10.16 -16.39
CA GLY A 264 14.98 11.48 -16.75
C GLY A 264 13.49 11.68 -16.43
N GLN A 265 12.74 10.66 -16.01
CA GLN A 265 11.31 10.78 -15.71
C GLN A 265 11.07 11.13 -14.23
N VAL A 266 10.04 11.95 -13.96
CA VAL A 266 9.59 12.30 -12.60
C VAL A 266 8.31 11.56 -12.21
N ILE A 267 7.36 11.46 -13.15
CA ILE A 267 6.02 10.88 -12.96
C ILE A 267 5.84 9.72 -13.94
N PRO A 268 5.32 8.55 -13.53
CA PRO A 268 5.03 7.43 -14.43
C PRO A 268 4.02 7.80 -15.54
N ASP A 269 4.12 7.16 -16.70
CA ASP A 269 3.27 7.50 -17.86
C ASP A 269 1.78 7.27 -17.60
N ASP A 270 1.44 6.17 -16.93
CA ASP A 270 0.07 5.78 -16.60
C ASP A 270 -0.58 6.80 -15.66
N ALA A 271 0.15 7.26 -14.64
CA ALA A 271 -0.28 8.28 -13.70
C ALA A 271 -0.43 9.65 -14.37
N MET A 272 0.52 10.03 -15.22
CA MET A 272 0.43 11.24 -16.04
C MET A 272 -0.82 11.20 -16.92
N GLU A 273 -1.01 10.12 -17.68
CA GLU A 273 -2.15 9.95 -18.56
C GLU A 273 -3.48 9.97 -17.81
N ALA A 274 -3.56 9.27 -16.68
CA ALA A 274 -4.77 9.23 -15.87
C ALA A 274 -5.17 10.60 -15.32
N PHE A 275 -4.20 11.37 -14.80
CA PHE A 275 -4.47 12.72 -14.34
C PHE A 275 -4.99 13.61 -15.48
N PHE A 276 -4.37 13.54 -16.67
CA PHE A 276 -4.77 14.32 -17.84
C PHE A 276 -6.02 13.80 -18.57
N ARG A 277 -6.57 12.63 -18.20
CA ARG A 277 -7.96 12.30 -18.58
C ARG A 277 -8.98 13.15 -17.83
N GLY A 278 -8.63 13.59 -16.62
CA GLY A 278 -9.46 14.48 -15.82
C GLY A 278 -9.12 15.97 -16.01
N TYR A 279 -7.85 16.27 -16.24
CA TYR A 279 -7.34 17.63 -16.43
C TYR A 279 -7.11 17.94 -17.91
N THR A 280 -7.83 18.93 -18.45
CA THR A 280 -7.91 19.18 -19.90
C THR A 280 -7.56 20.62 -20.30
N LEU A 281 -7.34 21.52 -19.35
CA LEU A 281 -7.00 22.92 -19.62
C LEU A 281 -5.68 23.07 -20.40
N VAL A 282 -4.72 22.17 -20.13
CA VAL A 282 -3.52 21.97 -20.97
C VAL A 282 -3.25 20.47 -21.11
N GLY A 283 -2.41 20.08 -22.07
CA GLY A 283 -1.95 18.69 -22.22
C GLY A 283 -0.72 18.37 -21.37
N ARG A 284 -0.39 17.07 -21.27
CA ARG A 284 0.81 16.57 -20.55
C ARG A 284 2.15 17.10 -21.09
N ASN A 285 2.16 17.65 -22.31
CA ASN A 285 3.34 18.23 -22.97
C ASN A 285 3.40 19.76 -22.78
N ASP A 286 2.59 20.33 -21.89
CA ASP A 286 2.70 21.74 -21.53
C ASP A 286 4.09 22.02 -20.91
N PRO A 287 4.79 23.09 -21.33
CA PRO A 287 6.16 23.33 -20.91
C PRO A 287 6.29 23.59 -19.40
N SER A 288 5.26 24.13 -18.75
CA SER A 288 5.27 24.31 -17.30
C SER A 288 5.14 22.97 -16.57
N VAL A 289 4.35 22.04 -17.09
CA VAL A 289 4.18 20.69 -16.53
C VAL A 289 5.50 19.92 -16.64
N GLU A 290 6.10 19.86 -17.82
CA GLU A 290 7.35 19.13 -18.05
C GLU A 290 8.51 19.68 -17.21
N PHE A 291 8.66 21.01 -17.15
CA PHE A 291 9.79 21.64 -16.47
C PHE A 291 9.63 21.68 -14.95
N LEU A 292 8.45 22.09 -14.44
CA LEU A 292 8.27 22.35 -13.01
C LEU A 292 8.25 21.08 -12.15
N LEU A 293 8.04 19.90 -12.74
CA LEU A 293 8.19 18.62 -12.04
C LEU A 293 9.59 18.44 -11.43
N TYR A 294 10.65 18.80 -12.18
CA TYR A 294 12.02 18.74 -11.67
C TYR A 294 12.26 19.79 -10.57
N ALA A 295 11.72 20.99 -10.75
CA ALA A 295 11.80 22.05 -9.74
C ALA A 295 11.06 21.68 -8.45
N ARG A 296 9.96 20.94 -8.55
CA ARG A 296 9.14 20.49 -7.41
C ARG A 296 9.88 19.49 -6.52
N ILE A 297 10.72 18.62 -7.09
CA ILE A 297 11.61 17.75 -6.33
C ILE A 297 12.55 18.58 -5.44
N LEU A 298 13.21 19.58 -6.02
CA LEU A 298 14.14 20.46 -5.31
C LEU A 298 13.43 21.29 -4.24
N ALA A 299 12.27 21.85 -4.58
CA ALA A 299 11.45 22.64 -3.66
C ALA A 299 10.98 21.83 -2.45
N THR A 300 10.90 20.50 -2.55
CA THR A 300 10.57 19.65 -1.41
C THR A 300 11.83 19.24 -0.63
N LEU A 301 12.92 18.90 -1.32
CA LEU A 301 14.18 18.47 -0.69
C LEU A 301 14.91 19.59 0.07
N VAL A 302 14.75 20.86 -0.33
CA VAL A 302 15.42 22.00 0.32
C VAL A 302 15.02 22.14 1.78
N HIS A 303 13.80 21.74 2.14
CA HIS A 303 13.28 21.81 3.50
C HIS A 303 13.61 20.58 4.36
N VAL A 304 14.52 19.70 3.90
CA VAL A 304 14.98 18.52 4.67
C VAL A 304 16.33 18.86 5.32
N PRO A 305 16.39 18.96 6.66
CA PRO A 305 17.64 19.25 7.38
C PRO A 305 18.78 18.29 7.06
N GLN A 306 20.02 18.80 7.00
CA GLN A 306 21.20 17.99 6.67
C GLN A 306 21.45 16.89 7.69
N LYS A 307 21.42 17.21 9.00
CA LYS A 307 21.66 16.23 10.06
C LYS A 307 20.41 15.39 10.27
N GLN A 308 20.60 14.10 10.52
CA GLN A 308 19.48 13.19 10.77
C GLN A 308 18.77 13.52 12.10
N SER A 309 19.51 13.96 13.12
CA SER A 309 19.00 14.39 14.43
C SER A 309 17.95 15.51 14.35
N ASP A 310 18.06 16.36 13.33
CA ASP A 310 17.25 17.57 13.19
C ASP A 310 16.00 17.31 12.33
N ARG A 311 15.83 16.07 11.83
CA ARG A 311 14.70 15.68 10.98
C ARG A 311 13.58 15.10 11.83
N THR A 312 12.38 15.64 11.66
CA THR A 312 11.17 14.93 12.06
C THR A 312 10.99 13.67 11.21
N ASP A 313 10.23 12.69 11.71
CA ASP A 313 9.90 11.48 10.96
C ASP A 313 9.30 11.78 9.57
N ALA A 314 8.50 12.84 9.47
CA ALA A 314 7.94 13.30 8.21
C ALA A 314 9.04 13.73 7.23
N LYS A 315 10.00 14.56 7.67
CA LYS A 315 11.13 15.01 6.84
C LYS A 315 12.05 13.84 6.45
N GLN A 316 12.26 12.90 7.36
CA GLN A 316 13.03 11.68 7.06
C GLN A 316 12.32 10.82 6.01
N ARG A 317 11.00 10.61 6.13
CA ARG A 317 10.20 9.91 5.10
C ARG A 317 10.22 10.63 3.76
N THR A 318 10.11 11.96 3.74
CA THR A 318 10.22 12.77 2.52
C THR A 318 11.55 12.53 1.81
N LEU A 319 12.67 12.53 2.55
CA LEU A 319 13.98 12.25 1.95
C LEU A 319 14.06 10.84 1.38
N ILE A 320 13.63 9.83 2.15
CA ILE A 320 13.65 8.43 1.73
C ILE A 320 12.86 8.23 0.43
N ARG A 321 11.68 8.84 0.33
CA ARG A 321 10.78 8.71 -0.81
C ARG A 321 11.26 9.47 -2.05
N LEU A 322 11.73 10.70 -1.89
CA LEU A 322 12.12 11.55 -3.02
C LEU A 322 13.52 11.28 -3.54
N ARG A 323 14.43 10.78 -2.71
CA ARG A 323 15.82 10.54 -3.13
C ARG A 323 15.92 9.64 -4.38
N PRO A 324 15.25 8.48 -4.46
CA PRO A 324 15.41 7.63 -5.63
C PRO A 324 14.69 8.19 -6.87
N ILE A 325 13.56 8.88 -6.71
CA ILE A 325 12.89 9.63 -7.78
C ILE A 325 13.82 10.71 -8.34
N ALA A 326 14.43 11.51 -7.47
CA ALA A 326 15.38 12.55 -7.84
C ALA A 326 16.62 11.98 -8.55
N GLN A 327 17.14 10.82 -8.13
CA GLN A 327 18.26 10.16 -8.79
C GLN A 327 17.92 9.79 -10.24
N LYS A 328 16.73 9.24 -10.49
CA LYS A 328 16.24 8.94 -11.85
C LYS A 328 16.01 10.20 -12.66
N ALA A 329 15.26 11.16 -12.11
CA ALA A 329 14.91 12.41 -12.77
C ALA A 329 16.14 13.23 -13.23
N PHE A 330 17.19 13.26 -12.42
CA PHE A 330 18.39 14.05 -12.71
C PHE A 330 19.49 13.24 -13.42
N SER A 331 19.21 12.01 -13.88
CA SER A 331 20.16 11.26 -14.69
C SER A 331 20.19 11.77 -16.14
N PRO A 332 21.35 11.77 -16.82
CA PRO A 332 21.42 12.14 -18.22
C PRO A 332 20.57 11.16 -19.03
N GLY A 333 19.53 11.66 -19.70
CA GLY A 333 18.70 10.85 -20.59
C GLY A 333 19.52 10.46 -21.80
N MET A 334 19.59 9.16 -22.12
CA MET A 334 20.23 8.70 -23.35
C MET A 334 19.38 9.14 -24.55
N SER A 335 19.83 10.19 -25.25
CA SER A 335 19.46 10.41 -26.65
C SER A 335 20.25 9.41 -27.50
N GLY A 336 19.61 8.32 -27.94
CA GLY A 336 20.25 7.39 -28.88
C GLY A 336 19.56 6.03 -28.91
N ARG A 337 18.92 5.73 -30.05
CA ARG A 337 18.48 4.39 -30.44
C ARG A 337 19.59 3.37 -30.15
N THR A 338 19.29 2.29 -29.42
CA THR A 338 20.20 1.14 -29.29
C THR A 338 19.44 -0.18 -29.38
N THR A 339 19.99 -1.05 -30.21
CA THR A 339 19.74 -2.49 -30.33
C THR A 339 19.95 -3.20 -28.99
N ARG A 340 19.02 -4.08 -28.63
CA ARG A 340 18.78 -4.62 -27.28
C ARG A 340 19.67 -5.86 -26.99
N ALA A 341 20.54 -5.79 -25.98
CA ALA A 341 21.14 -6.99 -25.36
C ALA A 341 20.04 -7.78 -24.61
N ARG A 342 20.07 -9.12 -24.65
CA ARG A 342 19.10 -9.98 -23.94
C ARG A 342 19.28 -9.82 -22.42
N PRO A 343 18.21 -9.68 -21.61
CA PRO A 343 18.33 -9.53 -20.16
C PRO A 343 18.64 -10.87 -19.46
N GLY A 344 19.52 -10.87 -18.45
CA GLY A 344 19.78 -12.04 -17.59
C GLY A 344 18.66 -12.32 -16.56
N ILE A 345 18.78 -13.44 -15.83
CA ILE A 345 17.92 -13.82 -14.70
C ILE A 345 18.65 -13.56 -13.37
N ARG A 346 17.98 -12.96 -12.40
CA ARG A 346 18.49 -12.74 -11.05
C ARG A 346 17.59 -13.36 -9.98
N LEU A 347 18.18 -14.23 -9.15
CA LEU A 347 17.48 -14.93 -8.07
C LEU A 347 17.71 -14.25 -6.73
N TYR A 348 16.61 -13.92 -6.05
CA TYR A 348 16.60 -13.28 -4.73
C TYR A 348 16.17 -14.26 -3.65
N LEU A 349 17.13 -14.69 -2.82
CA LEU A 349 16.95 -15.74 -1.81
C LEU A 349 17.05 -15.21 -0.37
N THR A 350 16.33 -15.82 0.58
CA THR A 350 16.55 -15.56 2.02
C THR A 350 18.00 -15.90 2.40
N SER A 351 18.51 -15.41 3.53
CA SER A 351 19.91 -15.69 3.94
C SER A 351 20.21 -17.19 3.94
N LYS A 352 19.33 -18.01 4.54
CA LYS A 352 19.46 -19.46 4.59
C LYS A 352 19.39 -20.11 3.20
N SER A 353 18.47 -19.68 2.35
CA SER A 353 18.37 -20.19 0.97
C SER A 353 19.58 -19.80 0.11
N LEU A 354 20.13 -18.60 0.31
CA LEU A 354 21.31 -18.12 -0.42
C LEU A 354 22.55 -18.93 -0.06
N GLU A 355 22.71 -19.28 1.21
CA GLU A 355 23.77 -20.18 1.68
C GLU A 355 23.66 -21.56 1.02
N ARG A 356 22.48 -22.21 1.12
CA ARG A 356 22.22 -23.47 0.40
C ARG A 356 22.53 -23.38 -1.10
N ALA A 357 22.13 -22.29 -1.75
CA ALA A 357 22.37 -22.10 -3.18
C ALA A 357 23.87 -22.01 -3.53
N ARG A 358 24.67 -21.34 -2.68
CA ARG A 358 26.13 -21.27 -2.85
C ARG A 358 26.83 -22.62 -2.68
N HIS A 359 26.23 -23.52 -1.90
CA HIS A 359 26.70 -24.89 -1.72
C HIS A 359 26.13 -25.88 -2.76
N GLY A 360 25.32 -25.42 -3.72
CA GLY A 360 24.69 -26.28 -4.74
C GLY A 360 23.50 -27.10 -4.21
N GLU A 361 23.00 -26.79 -3.01
CA GLU A 361 21.96 -27.56 -2.32
C GLU A 361 20.55 -26.97 -2.49
N HIS A 362 20.38 -25.91 -3.30
CA HIS A 362 19.10 -25.22 -3.46
C HIS A 362 18.42 -25.60 -4.77
N GLU A 363 17.41 -26.47 -4.68
CA GLU A 363 16.67 -27.08 -5.77
C GLU A 363 16.22 -26.11 -6.87
N VAL A 364 15.55 -25.01 -6.51
CA VAL A 364 15.07 -24.01 -7.50
C VAL A 364 16.22 -23.25 -8.16
N TYR A 365 17.33 -23.03 -7.44
CA TYR A 365 18.47 -22.31 -8.02
C TYR A 365 19.13 -23.18 -9.08
N ASN A 366 19.38 -24.44 -8.77
CA ASN A 366 19.95 -25.42 -9.68
C ASN A 366 19.08 -25.57 -10.94
N ALA A 367 17.75 -25.65 -10.76
CA ALA A 367 16.82 -25.73 -11.88
C ALA A 367 16.87 -24.47 -12.78
N ILE A 368 16.94 -23.26 -12.20
CA ILE A 368 17.03 -22.04 -12.99
C ILE A 368 18.41 -21.87 -13.65
N GLN A 369 19.49 -22.34 -13.02
CA GLN A 369 20.80 -22.39 -13.68
C GLN A 369 20.74 -23.27 -14.94
N GLU A 370 20.06 -24.41 -14.86
CA GLU A 370 19.86 -25.30 -16.00
C GLU A 370 18.99 -24.64 -17.10
N VAL A 371 17.93 -23.92 -16.72
CA VAL A 371 17.18 -23.07 -17.66
C VAL A 371 18.11 -22.04 -18.34
N GLY A 372 18.97 -21.37 -17.57
CA GLY A 372 19.93 -20.41 -18.12
C GLY A 372 20.91 -21.06 -19.10
N ARG A 373 21.41 -22.27 -18.79
CA ARG A 373 22.30 -23.04 -19.65
C ARG A 373 21.66 -23.42 -20.99
N GLN A 374 20.40 -23.90 -20.96
CA GLN A 374 19.69 -24.30 -22.17
C GLN A 374 19.31 -23.12 -23.07
N THR A 375 19.08 -21.95 -22.47
CA THR A 375 18.53 -20.78 -23.17
C THR A 375 19.58 -19.71 -23.50
N GLY A 376 20.82 -19.90 -23.03
CA GLY A 376 21.90 -18.93 -23.15
C GLY A 376 21.67 -17.67 -22.30
N THR A 377 20.90 -17.79 -21.22
CA THR A 377 20.57 -16.68 -20.32
C THR A 377 21.45 -16.72 -19.07
N GLU A 378 22.14 -15.61 -18.78
CA GLU A 378 22.97 -15.49 -17.57
C GLU A 378 22.10 -15.56 -16.30
N VAL A 379 22.55 -16.31 -15.29
CA VAL A 379 21.84 -16.45 -14.00
C VAL A 379 22.72 -15.96 -12.86
N THR A 380 22.22 -14.99 -12.08
CA THR A 380 22.94 -14.42 -10.93
C THR A 380 22.17 -14.59 -9.61
N LEU A 381 22.90 -14.64 -8.50
CA LEU A 381 22.34 -14.76 -7.15
C LEU A 381 22.40 -13.44 -6.39
N SER A 382 21.39 -13.19 -5.56
CA SER A 382 21.33 -12.03 -4.67
C SER A 382 20.55 -12.36 -3.40
N ARG A 383 20.90 -11.68 -2.29
CA ARG A 383 20.12 -11.79 -1.06
C ARG A 383 18.80 -11.04 -1.23
N ASN A 384 17.69 -11.65 -0.84
CA ASN A 384 16.39 -11.00 -0.66
C ASN A 384 16.45 -10.09 0.58
N ALA A 385 17.12 -8.95 0.42
CA ALA A 385 17.18 -7.89 1.41
C ALA A 385 16.18 -6.78 1.03
N PRO A 386 15.61 -6.05 2.02
CA PRO A 386 14.64 -4.99 1.75
C PRO A 386 15.08 -3.97 0.69
N LYS A 387 16.39 -3.66 0.65
CA LYS A 387 17.02 -2.76 -0.34
C LYS A 387 16.89 -3.20 -1.81
N HIS A 388 16.64 -4.48 -2.08
CA HIS A 388 16.51 -4.99 -3.44
C HIS A 388 15.07 -4.96 -3.95
N ARG A 389 14.09 -4.77 -3.07
CA ARG A 389 12.65 -4.70 -3.43
C ARG A 389 12.25 -3.38 -4.12
N GLN A 390 13.23 -2.56 -4.47
CA GLN A 390 13.07 -1.21 -5.03
C GLN A 390 13.50 -1.13 -6.51
N SER A 391 13.72 -2.28 -7.16
CA SER A 391 14.25 -2.40 -8.53
C SER A 391 13.18 -2.85 -9.53
N GLU A 392 12.11 -2.08 -9.72
CA GLU A 392 11.12 -2.32 -10.80
C GLU A 392 11.51 -2.00 -12.26
N ALA A 393 12.57 -1.22 -12.49
CA ALA A 393 12.99 -0.78 -13.82
C ALA A 393 14.00 -1.71 -14.50
N SER A 394 14.25 -2.89 -13.93
CA SER A 394 15.17 -3.84 -14.56
C SER A 394 14.47 -4.52 -15.72
N ALA A 395 15.08 -4.45 -16.91
CA ALA A 395 14.72 -5.37 -17.99
C ALA A 395 15.10 -6.83 -17.63
N GLU A 396 15.97 -7.01 -16.63
CA GLU A 396 16.39 -8.29 -16.06
C GLU A 396 15.17 -9.05 -15.49
N MET A 397 15.13 -10.35 -15.78
CA MET A 397 14.15 -11.26 -15.22
C MET A 397 14.49 -11.52 -13.75
N SER A 398 13.56 -11.30 -12.82
CA SER A 398 13.85 -11.47 -11.40
C SER A 398 12.99 -12.55 -10.77
N LEU A 399 13.59 -13.39 -9.93
CA LEU A 399 12.88 -14.49 -9.29
C LEU A 399 13.07 -14.44 -7.78
N VAL A 400 11.98 -14.19 -7.05
CA VAL A 400 12.02 -13.85 -5.62
C VAL A 400 11.46 -14.96 -4.77
N HIS A 401 12.23 -15.41 -3.77
CA HIS A 401 11.79 -16.45 -2.86
C HIS A 401 10.79 -15.90 -1.82
N MET A 402 9.54 -16.40 -1.84
CA MET A 402 8.53 -16.18 -0.79
C MET A 402 8.19 -14.71 -0.48
N SER A 403 8.45 -13.79 -1.39
CA SER A 403 8.17 -12.36 -1.21
C SER A 403 7.67 -11.75 -2.51
N GLU A 404 7.12 -10.54 -2.46
CA GLU A 404 6.63 -9.88 -3.67
C GLU A 404 7.72 -9.83 -4.76
N PRO A 405 7.34 -10.07 -6.03
CA PRO A 405 8.27 -9.99 -7.14
C PRO A 405 8.95 -8.63 -7.24
N ILE A 406 10.17 -8.61 -7.80
CA ILE A 406 10.96 -7.39 -7.97
C ILE A 406 10.88 -6.95 -9.43
N GLY A 407 10.03 -5.98 -9.69
CA GLY A 407 9.94 -5.36 -11.00
C GLY A 407 9.07 -6.01 -12.03
N ARG A 408 9.05 -5.39 -13.21
CA ARG A 408 8.07 -5.70 -14.26
C ARG A 408 8.20 -7.13 -14.80
N ASN A 409 9.42 -7.64 -14.86
CA ASN A 409 9.73 -9.02 -15.21
C ASN A 409 9.96 -9.89 -13.96
N GLY A 410 9.50 -9.44 -12.80
CA GLY A 410 9.61 -10.17 -11.56
C GLY A 410 8.58 -11.28 -11.47
N LEU A 411 9.02 -12.42 -10.98
CA LEU A 411 8.21 -13.53 -10.51
C LEU A 411 8.54 -13.85 -9.07
N VAL A 412 7.57 -14.42 -8.36
CA VAL A 412 7.78 -15.06 -7.06
C VAL A 412 7.81 -16.55 -7.27
N PHE A 413 8.59 -17.24 -6.45
CA PHE A 413 8.44 -18.68 -6.29
C PHE A 413 8.30 -19.06 -4.82
N ARG A 414 7.56 -20.14 -4.59
CA ARG A 414 7.34 -20.66 -3.25
C ARG A 414 6.95 -22.13 -3.31
N ARG A 415 7.43 -22.88 -2.32
CA ARG A 415 7.08 -24.29 -2.15
C ARG A 415 5.60 -24.44 -1.82
N LEU A 416 4.96 -25.46 -2.37
CA LEU A 416 3.59 -25.85 -2.07
C LEU A 416 3.55 -26.74 -0.82
N TYR A 417 3.93 -26.16 0.32
CA TYR A 417 3.90 -26.76 1.67
C TYR A 417 4.96 -27.83 1.92
N ALA A 418 5.03 -28.89 1.10
CA ALA A 418 5.98 -29.98 1.25
C ALA A 418 6.48 -30.52 -0.09
N GLY A 419 7.43 -31.46 0.01
CA GLY A 419 8.00 -32.17 -1.14
C GLY A 419 8.78 -31.25 -2.09
N THR A 420 8.74 -31.63 -3.36
CA THR A 420 9.50 -31.01 -4.46
C THR A 420 8.62 -30.15 -5.37
N PHE A 421 7.43 -29.78 -4.89
CA PHE A 421 6.43 -29.03 -5.64
C PHE A 421 6.56 -27.53 -5.41
N TRP A 422 6.76 -26.81 -6.49
CA TRP A 422 6.97 -25.37 -6.50
C TRP A 422 5.96 -24.67 -7.39
N GLN A 423 5.63 -23.45 -7.00
CA GLN A 423 4.82 -22.57 -7.83
C GLN A 423 5.56 -21.28 -8.14
N PHE A 424 5.36 -20.81 -9.37
CA PHE A 424 5.96 -19.59 -9.93
C PHE A 424 4.84 -18.67 -10.38
N GLU A 425 4.82 -17.43 -9.89
CA GLU A 425 3.67 -16.53 -10.04
C GLU A 425 4.05 -15.05 -10.12
N ARG A 426 3.09 -14.21 -10.50
CA ARG A 426 3.25 -12.75 -10.62
C ARG A 426 2.96 -11.95 -9.34
N CYS A 427 2.50 -12.60 -8.28
CA CYS A 427 2.21 -11.95 -7.00
C CYS A 427 2.47 -12.91 -5.84
N ALA A 428 2.90 -12.43 -4.67
CA ALA A 428 3.14 -13.31 -3.52
C ALA A 428 1.85 -13.77 -2.81
N ALA A 429 0.73 -13.10 -3.05
CA ALA A 429 -0.59 -13.45 -2.54
C ALA A 429 -1.09 -14.78 -3.13
N ARG A 430 -0.97 -15.87 -2.37
CA ARG A 430 -1.29 -17.24 -2.84
C ARG A 430 -2.73 -17.38 -3.34
N TRP A 431 -3.68 -16.74 -2.67
CA TRP A 431 -5.11 -16.78 -3.07
C TRP A 431 -5.40 -16.08 -4.40
N GLN A 432 -4.45 -15.36 -4.99
CA GLN A 432 -4.59 -14.75 -6.31
C GLN A 432 -3.91 -15.55 -7.43
N TRP A 433 -3.22 -16.64 -7.09
CA TRP A 433 -2.51 -17.49 -8.04
C TRP A 433 -3.45 -18.17 -9.01
N GLN A 434 -2.89 -18.62 -10.14
CA GLN A 434 -3.68 -19.32 -11.14
C GLN A 434 -4.30 -20.61 -10.57
N SER A 435 -3.56 -21.37 -9.76
CA SER A 435 -4.08 -22.58 -9.11
C SER A 435 -5.24 -22.28 -8.15
N ALA A 436 -5.24 -21.13 -7.47
CA ALA A 436 -6.32 -20.73 -6.56
C ALA A 436 -7.62 -20.36 -7.30
N LYS A 437 -7.51 -19.97 -8.58
CA LYS A 437 -8.62 -19.56 -9.45
C LYS A 437 -9.10 -20.69 -10.36
N ALA A 438 -8.32 -21.75 -10.48
CA ALA A 438 -8.62 -22.88 -11.34
C ALA A 438 -9.80 -23.70 -10.78
N LEU A 439 -10.60 -24.29 -11.68
CA LEU A 439 -11.67 -25.19 -11.26
C LEU A 439 -11.08 -26.56 -10.90
N PHE A 440 -11.34 -27.00 -9.67
CA PHE A 440 -11.11 -28.39 -9.27
C PHE A 440 -12.38 -29.21 -9.55
N ASP A 441 -12.22 -30.25 -10.39
CA ASP A 441 -13.28 -31.18 -10.75
C ASP A 441 -12.77 -32.62 -10.48
N PRO A 442 -13.20 -33.26 -9.37
CA PRO A 442 -12.73 -34.59 -9.02
C PRO A 442 -13.14 -35.66 -10.03
N GLY A 443 -14.17 -35.44 -10.85
CA GLY A 443 -14.60 -36.38 -11.89
C GLY A 443 -13.61 -36.50 -13.05
N LYS A 444 -12.68 -35.54 -13.19
CA LYS A 444 -11.66 -35.52 -14.25
C LYS A 444 -10.30 -36.06 -13.81
N ILE A 445 -10.20 -36.51 -12.55
CA ILE A 445 -8.93 -37.00 -11.99
C ILE A 445 -8.96 -38.52 -11.98
N ASP A 446 -7.92 -39.13 -12.56
CA ASP A 446 -7.72 -40.58 -12.50
C ASP A 446 -7.59 -41.03 -11.04
N ALA A 447 -8.55 -41.84 -10.58
CA ALA A 447 -8.64 -42.23 -9.18
C ALA A 447 -7.49 -43.14 -8.75
N ALA A 448 -7.02 -44.05 -9.62
CA ALA A 448 -5.96 -45.00 -9.30
C ALA A 448 -4.60 -44.29 -9.20
N ALA A 449 -4.28 -43.45 -10.18
CA ALA A 449 -3.05 -42.65 -10.17
C ALA A 449 -3.03 -41.67 -8.98
N ALA A 450 -4.16 -41.05 -8.67
CA ALA A 450 -4.27 -40.15 -7.52
C ALA A 450 -4.09 -40.89 -6.19
N ALA A 451 -4.66 -42.09 -6.04
CA ALA A 451 -4.51 -42.91 -4.83
C ALA A 451 -3.04 -43.32 -4.63
N THR A 452 -2.38 -43.88 -5.64
CA THR A 452 -0.96 -44.25 -5.56
C THR A 452 -0.09 -43.05 -5.22
N PHE A 453 -0.27 -41.92 -5.92
CA PHE A 453 0.48 -40.70 -5.64
C PHE A 453 0.26 -40.18 -4.21
N PHE A 454 -0.98 -40.23 -3.72
CA PHE A 454 -1.30 -39.81 -2.37
C PHE A 454 -0.65 -40.71 -1.33
N ASP A 455 -0.74 -42.04 -1.49
CA ASP A 455 -0.16 -43.02 -0.56
C ASP A 455 1.36 -42.89 -0.48
N ASP A 456 2.03 -42.72 -1.62
CA ASP A 456 3.48 -42.53 -1.70
C ASP A 456 3.92 -41.27 -0.93
N TRP A 457 3.22 -40.14 -1.15
CA TRP A 457 3.54 -38.89 -0.46
C TRP A 457 3.12 -38.87 1.00
N GLN A 458 2.01 -39.53 1.35
CA GLN A 458 1.59 -39.71 2.74
C GLN A 458 2.66 -40.49 3.51
N GLU A 459 3.17 -41.59 2.96
CA GLU A 459 4.24 -42.37 3.57
C GLU A 459 5.55 -41.57 3.64
N ARG A 460 5.94 -40.88 2.57
CA ARG A 460 7.17 -40.07 2.52
C ARG A 460 7.19 -38.94 3.55
N LEU A 461 6.04 -38.32 3.83
CA LEU A 461 5.95 -37.15 4.72
C LEU A 461 5.65 -37.52 6.18
N PHE A 462 4.81 -38.53 6.41
CA PHE A 462 4.25 -38.81 7.73
C PHE A 462 4.37 -40.28 8.15
N GLY A 463 4.88 -41.14 7.27
CA GLY A 463 4.95 -42.58 7.48
C GLY A 463 3.61 -43.18 7.88
N ARG A 464 3.64 -44.13 8.81
CA ARG A 464 2.43 -44.82 9.32
C ARG A 464 1.48 -43.93 10.13
N ARG A 465 1.93 -42.77 10.63
CA ARG A 465 1.14 -41.93 11.55
C ARG A 465 -0.14 -41.43 10.89
N ALA A 466 -0.06 -40.98 9.64
CA ALA A 466 -1.22 -40.46 8.92
C ALA A 466 -2.26 -41.56 8.60
N LYS A 467 -1.81 -42.79 8.32
CA LYS A 467 -2.68 -43.95 8.08
C LYS A 467 -3.39 -44.45 9.35
N GLN A 468 -2.85 -44.09 10.52
CA GLN A 468 -3.37 -44.47 11.83
C GLN A 468 -4.14 -43.33 12.51
N ALA A 469 -4.47 -42.26 11.78
CA ALA A 469 -5.13 -41.10 12.34
C ALA A 469 -6.53 -41.44 12.91
N SER A 470 -6.80 -41.01 14.14
CA SER A 470 -8.07 -41.15 14.86
C SER A 470 -8.76 -39.80 15.01
N ARG A 471 -10.04 -39.80 15.40
CA ARG A 471 -10.83 -38.60 15.67
C ARG A 471 -11.22 -38.61 17.15
N ASP A 472 -10.48 -37.87 17.96
CA ASP A 472 -10.56 -37.90 19.43
C ASP A 472 -11.45 -36.78 19.99
N GLY A 473 -12.23 -36.12 19.12
CA GLY A 473 -13.29 -35.20 19.52
C GLY A 473 -12.81 -33.78 19.81
N PHE A 474 -11.82 -33.25 19.10
CA PHE A 474 -11.38 -31.85 19.27
C PHE A 474 -11.01 -31.14 17.97
N ILE A 475 -11.06 -29.80 18.01
CA ILE A 475 -10.60 -28.90 16.96
C ILE A 475 -9.14 -28.55 17.21
N TYR A 476 -8.29 -28.79 16.22
CA TYR A 476 -6.94 -28.25 16.19
C TYR A 476 -6.93 -26.85 15.58
N MET A 477 -6.40 -25.87 16.31
CA MET A 477 -6.40 -24.47 15.91
C MET A 477 -4.98 -23.86 15.90
N PRO A 478 -4.21 -24.06 14.81
CA PRO A 478 -2.93 -23.39 14.66
C PRO A 478 -3.15 -21.90 14.40
N LEU A 479 -2.75 -21.07 15.37
CA LEU A 479 -2.88 -19.62 15.34
C LEU A 479 -1.74 -18.97 14.54
N GLN A 480 -2.00 -17.78 14.02
CA GLN A 480 -0.99 -16.93 13.36
C GLN A 480 -0.45 -15.87 14.32
N GLY A 481 0.48 -15.03 13.87
CA GLY A 481 0.85 -13.81 14.59
C GLY A 481 -0.21 -12.72 14.50
N ARG A 482 -0.06 -11.66 15.30
CA ARG A 482 -0.95 -10.49 15.35
C ARG A 482 -2.41 -10.86 15.68
N LEU A 483 -2.61 -11.50 16.82
CA LEU A 483 -3.87 -12.14 17.21
C LEU A 483 -5.06 -11.19 17.29
N MET A 484 -4.81 -9.94 17.68
CA MET A 484 -5.87 -8.92 17.81
C MET A 484 -6.12 -8.14 16.52
N GLN A 485 -5.29 -8.31 15.48
CA GLN A 485 -5.41 -7.54 14.24
C GLN A 485 -6.08 -8.37 13.15
N HIS A 486 -7.00 -7.73 12.43
CA HIS A 486 -7.55 -8.25 11.19
C HIS A 486 -6.68 -7.81 10.01
N ARG A 487 -6.01 -8.76 9.34
CA ARG A 487 -5.16 -8.50 8.17
C ARG A 487 -5.94 -8.64 6.88
N SER A 488 -5.49 -7.99 5.82
CA SER A 488 -6.21 -7.87 4.53
C SER A 488 -6.61 -9.19 3.84
N PHE A 489 -5.95 -10.30 4.17
CA PHE A 489 -6.27 -11.63 3.61
C PHE A 489 -7.12 -12.50 4.54
N GLN A 490 -7.37 -12.04 5.76
CA GLN A 490 -8.21 -12.72 6.74
C GLN A 490 -9.66 -12.22 6.62
N SER A 491 -10.62 -13.02 7.05
CA SER A 491 -12.02 -12.59 7.22
C SER A 491 -12.23 -11.87 8.54
N THR A 492 -11.44 -12.21 9.55
CA THR A 492 -11.49 -11.62 10.89
C THR A 492 -10.16 -11.81 11.63
N SER A 493 -9.99 -11.20 12.79
CA SER A 493 -8.77 -11.39 13.60
C SER A 493 -8.68 -12.81 14.18
N PRO A 494 -7.48 -13.35 14.48
CA PRO A 494 -7.36 -14.66 15.14
C PRO A 494 -8.15 -14.79 16.46
N ILE A 495 -8.22 -13.72 17.27
CA ILE A 495 -9.07 -13.71 18.48
C ILE A 495 -10.54 -13.90 18.12
N LYS A 496 -11.03 -13.14 17.14
CA LYS A 496 -12.43 -13.27 16.71
C LYS A 496 -12.72 -14.63 16.09
N MET A 497 -11.78 -15.23 15.37
CA MET A 497 -11.89 -16.61 14.86
C MET A 497 -12.09 -17.63 15.99
N ILE A 498 -11.40 -17.48 17.13
CA ILE A 498 -11.60 -18.34 18.30
C ILE A 498 -13.05 -18.23 18.81
N GLU A 499 -13.54 -17.00 18.98
CA GLU A 499 -14.92 -16.75 19.42
C GLU A 499 -15.95 -17.37 18.46
N GLU A 500 -15.77 -17.16 17.15
CA GLU A 500 -16.65 -17.71 16.12
C GLU A 500 -16.65 -19.25 16.15
N ALA A 501 -15.49 -19.89 16.32
CA ALA A 501 -15.38 -21.33 16.45
C ALA A 501 -16.07 -21.85 17.72
N LEU A 502 -15.92 -21.15 18.84
CA LEU A 502 -16.59 -21.47 20.10
C LEU A 502 -18.10 -21.35 19.99
N GLN A 503 -18.63 -20.45 19.17
CA GLN A 503 -20.07 -20.28 18.97
C GLN A 503 -20.66 -21.32 18.00
N ASN A 504 -19.88 -21.81 17.03
CA ASN A 504 -20.38 -22.69 15.97
C ASN A 504 -20.02 -24.18 16.16
N SER A 505 -19.26 -24.51 17.22
CA SER A 505 -18.90 -25.88 17.58
C SER A 505 -18.98 -26.12 19.09
N SER A 506 -19.42 -27.32 19.47
CA SER A 506 -19.37 -27.81 20.84
C SER A 506 -18.08 -28.54 21.19
N LEU A 507 -17.23 -28.84 20.19
CA LEU A 507 -15.97 -29.56 20.41
C LEU A 507 -14.97 -28.71 21.21
N PRO A 508 -14.15 -29.31 22.08
CA PRO A 508 -12.94 -28.71 22.61
C PRO A 508 -12.05 -28.14 21.49
N ILE A 509 -11.41 -27.00 21.75
CA ILE A 509 -10.48 -26.33 20.85
C ILE A 509 -9.11 -26.30 21.49
N VAL A 510 -8.14 -26.90 20.80
CA VAL A 510 -6.72 -26.88 21.15
C VAL A 510 -5.99 -25.94 20.21
N ALA A 511 -5.68 -24.75 20.69
CA ALA A 511 -4.93 -23.77 19.95
C ALA A 511 -3.42 -23.91 20.18
N THR A 512 -2.65 -23.69 19.13
CA THR A 512 -1.18 -23.65 19.20
C THR A 512 -0.66 -22.32 18.67
N LEU A 513 0.36 -21.77 19.31
CA LEU A 513 1.01 -20.54 18.87
C LEU A 513 2.07 -20.83 17.80
N HIS A 514 2.26 -19.88 16.88
CA HIS A 514 3.23 -20.06 15.80
C HIS A 514 4.66 -19.89 16.34
N PRO A 515 5.58 -20.85 16.09
CA PRO A 515 6.89 -20.88 16.75
C PRO A 515 7.84 -19.73 16.35
N ASN A 516 7.58 -19.08 15.21
CA ASN A 516 8.38 -17.96 14.70
C ASN A 516 7.72 -16.58 14.92
N GLU A 517 6.67 -16.50 15.74
CA GLU A 517 5.99 -15.24 16.06
C GLU A 517 6.30 -14.82 17.50
N SER A 518 6.15 -13.53 17.78
CA SER A 518 6.23 -12.98 19.14
C SER A 518 4.90 -12.30 19.46
N TYR A 519 4.41 -12.52 20.68
CA TYR A 519 3.09 -12.08 21.12
C TYR A 519 3.21 -11.05 22.23
N SER A 520 2.51 -9.93 22.09
CA SER A 520 2.44 -8.88 23.09
C SER A 520 1.67 -9.31 24.34
N ASP A 521 1.90 -8.61 25.45
CA ASP A 521 1.18 -8.85 26.71
C ASP A 521 -0.34 -8.73 26.54
N ALA A 522 -0.80 -7.83 25.66
CA ALA A 522 -2.22 -7.67 25.36
C ALA A 522 -2.82 -8.89 24.65
N GLU A 523 -2.06 -9.48 23.73
CA GLU A 523 -2.46 -10.70 23.01
C GLU A 523 -2.48 -11.92 23.93
N GLN A 524 -1.49 -12.05 24.82
CA GLN A 524 -1.46 -13.12 25.82
C GLN A 524 -2.64 -12.98 26.80
N LYS A 525 -2.89 -11.78 27.34
CA LYS A 525 -4.06 -11.52 28.20
C LYS A 525 -5.39 -11.83 27.52
N ALA A 526 -5.52 -11.55 26.22
CA ALA A 526 -6.73 -11.88 25.47
C ALA A 526 -6.96 -13.39 25.38
N LEU A 527 -5.89 -14.18 25.17
CA LEU A 527 -5.96 -15.63 25.20
C LEU A 527 -6.28 -16.16 26.60
N ASP A 528 -5.65 -15.62 27.64
CA ASP A 528 -5.93 -16.01 29.04
C ASP A 528 -7.39 -15.75 29.43
N ALA A 529 -7.93 -14.60 29.02
CA ALA A 529 -9.33 -14.27 29.23
C ALA A 529 -10.27 -15.27 28.52
N LEU A 530 -9.95 -15.66 27.28
CA LEU A 530 -10.73 -16.67 26.55
C LEU A 530 -10.66 -18.05 27.22
N GLN A 531 -9.49 -18.47 27.70
CA GLN A 531 -9.34 -19.75 28.42
C GLN A 531 -10.11 -19.74 29.75
N ALA A 532 -10.09 -18.62 30.49
CA ALA A 532 -10.85 -18.47 31.72
C ALA A 532 -12.36 -18.45 31.48
N GLN A 533 -12.82 -17.82 30.40
CA GLN A 533 -14.23 -17.72 30.06
C GLN A 533 -14.79 -19.02 29.46
N TYR A 534 -14.00 -19.76 28.69
CA TYR A 534 -14.44 -20.95 27.96
C TYR A 534 -13.57 -22.16 28.31
N PRO A 535 -14.02 -23.04 29.24
CA PRO A 535 -13.27 -24.24 29.64
C PRO A 535 -12.94 -25.21 28.50
N ARG A 536 -13.67 -25.11 27.37
CA ARG A 536 -13.43 -25.91 26.16
C ARG A 536 -12.36 -25.31 25.23
N PHE A 537 -11.77 -24.15 25.54
CA PHE A 537 -10.67 -23.56 24.79
C PHE A 537 -9.39 -23.61 25.61
N ARG A 538 -8.32 -24.15 25.01
CA ARG A 538 -6.99 -24.20 25.63
C ARG A 538 -5.90 -23.88 24.62
N VAL A 539 -4.85 -23.21 25.09
CA VAL A 539 -3.63 -22.96 24.33
C VAL A 539 -2.57 -23.92 24.83
N GLU A 540 -2.09 -24.81 23.96
CA GLU A 540 -1.12 -25.85 24.30
C GLU A 540 0.12 -25.78 23.39
N ASN A 541 1.20 -26.38 23.85
CA ASN A 541 2.37 -26.66 23.02
C ASN A 541 2.26 -28.08 22.48
N MET A 542 1.54 -28.24 21.37
CA MET A 542 1.32 -29.52 20.69
C MET A 542 1.91 -29.49 19.29
N GLY A 543 2.58 -30.57 18.89
CA GLY A 543 3.16 -30.69 17.55
C GLY A 543 2.09 -30.79 16.47
N MET A 544 2.32 -30.22 15.27
CA MET A 544 1.34 -30.28 14.17
C MET A 544 0.97 -31.72 13.81
N GLU A 545 1.93 -32.62 13.66
CA GLU A 545 1.65 -34.03 13.31
C GLU A 545 0.92 -34.79 14.41
N GLU A 546 1.21 -34.48 15.67
CA GLU A 546 0.52 -35.05 16.82
C GLU A 546 -0.95 -34.60 16.83
N ALA A 547 -1.18 -33.30 16.66
CA ALA A 547 -2.53 -32.75 16.59
C ALA A 547 -3.32 -33.30 15.39
N LEU A 548 -2.70 -33.40 14.21
CA LEU A 548 -3.36 -33.92 13.01
C LEU A 548 -3.65 -35.43 13.08
N ALA A 549 -2.86 -36.19 13.86
CA ALA A 549 -3.10 -37.60 14.06
C ALA A 549 -4.40 -37.87 14.83
N THR A 550 -4.85 -36.94 15.69
CA THR A 550 -5.96 -37.19 16.63
C THR A 550 -7.11 -36.20 16.50
N CYS A 551 -6.94 -35.04 15.88
CA CYS A 551 -8.02 -34.05 15.77
C CYS A 551 -9.13 -34.48 14.82
N ASP A 552 -10.29 -33.84 14.97
CA ASP A 552 -11.47 -34.06 14.13
C ASP A 552 -11.54 -33.06 12.98
N LEU A 553 -11.08 -31.83 13.27
CA LEU A 553 -11.23 -30.67 12.40
C LEU A 553 -10.06 -29.70 12.64
N VAL A 554 -9.56 -29.12 11.56
CA VAL A 554 -8.65 -27.98 11.66
C VAL A 554 -9.42 -26.68 11.45
N VAL A 555 -9.27 -25.71 12.35
CA VAL A 555 -9.77 -24.34 12.15
C VAL A 555 -8.59 -23.40 12.16
N THR A 556 -8.37 -22.67 11.08
CA THR A 556 -7.22 -21.76 11.00
C THR A 556 -7.50 -20.59 10.07
N GLN A 557 -6.64 -19.58 10.12
CA GLN A 557 -6.61 -18.52 9.12
C GLN A 557 -6.21 -19.11 7.76
N ASN A 558 -4.91 -19.32 7.53
CA ASN A 558 -4.38 -20.00 6.34
C ASN A 558 -3.07 -20.76 6.65
N SER A 559 -3.02 -21.43 7.82
CA SER A 559 -1.86 -22.26 8.20
C SER A 559 -1.67 -23.44 7.25
N SER A 560 -0.41 -23.83 6.99
CA SER A 560 -0.07 -25.03 6.23
C SER A 560 -0.56 -26.32 6.91
N ALA A 561 -0.85 -26.28 8.20
CA ALA A 561 -1.47 -27.39 8.91
C ALA A 561 -2.79 -27.84 8.27
N ALA A 562 -3.59 -26.92 7.72
CA ALA A 562 -4.82 -27.27 7.01
C ALA A 562 -4.55 -27.97 5.66
N PHE A 563 -3.41 -27.71 5.03
CA PHE A 563 -2.99 -28.47 3.86
C PHE A 563 -2.51 -29.87 4.27
N HIS A 564 -1.70 -29.97 5.32
CA HIS A 564 -1.21 -31.26 5.81
C HIS A 564 -2.33 -32.15 6.36
N ALA A 565 -3.37 -31.56 6.93
CA ALA A 565 -4.60 -32.22 7.38
C ALA A 565 -5.23 -33.13 6.30
N MET A 566 -5.07 -32.79 5.02
CA MET A 566 -5.55 -33.60 3.90
C MET A 566 -4.92 -35.00 3.88
N PHE A 567 -3.64 -35.11 4.25
CA PHE A 567 -2.95 -36.40 4.37
C PHE A 567 -3.43 -37.23 5.55
N PHE A 568 -4.07 -36.61 6.55
CA PHE A 568 -4.65 -37.28 7.71
C PHE A 568 -6.17 -37.49 7.57
N GLY A 569 -6.74 -37.18 6.41
CA GLY A 569 -8.17 -37.26 6.16
C GLY A 569 -9.00 -36.29 7.02
N LYS A 570 -8.43 -35.14 7.41
CA LYS A 570 -9.07 -34.15 8.29
C LYS A 570 -9.61 -32.96 7.50
N PRO A 571 -10.90 -32.63 7.62
CA PRO A 571 -11.46 -31.42 7.02
C PRO A 571 -10.87 -30.16 7.67
N SER A 572 -11.03 -29.02 7.00
CA SER A 572 -10.54 -27.73 7.49
C SER A 572 -11.55 -26.60 7.26
N VAL A 573 -11.69 -25.72 8.25
CA VAL A 573 -12.34 -24.41 8.13
C VAL A 573 -11.26 -23.34 7.99
N LEU A 574 -11.35 -22.53 6.94
CA LEU A 574 -10.41 -21.46 6.63
C LEU A 574 -11.03 -20.10 6.86
N PHE A 575 -10.37 -19.27 7.66
CA PHE A 575 -10.73 -17.87 7.91
C PHE A 575 -9.91 -16.88 7.10
N ALA A 576 -9.11 -17.35 6.14
CA ALA A 576 -8.29 -16.48 5.31
C ALA A 576 -8.07 -17.05 3.90
N GLY A 577 -7.74 -16.16 2.97
CA GLY A 577 -7.41 -16.52 1.59
C GLY A 577 -6.16 -17.41 1.51
N VAL A 578 -6.27 -18.51 0.75
CA VAL A 578 -5.18 -19.44 0.43
C VAL A 578 -5.44 -20.14 -0.90
N ASP A 579 -4.40 -20.67 -1.54
CA ASP A 579 -4.48 -21.35 -2.85
C ASP A 579 -5.02 -22.78 -2.79
N PHE A 580 -5.06 -23.42 -1.62
CA PHE A 580 -5.61 -24.78 -1.48
C PHE A 580 -7.07 -24.84 -1.00
N HIS A 581 -7.81 -23.74 -1.11
CA HIS A 581 -9.14 -23.57 -0.49
C HIS A 581 -10.26 -24.44 -1.06
N HIS A 582 -10.12 -25.03 -2.26
CA HIS A 582 -11.20 -25.65 -3.03
C HIS A 582 -12.00 -26.74 -2.29
N ILE A 583 -11.31 -27.52 -1.44
CA ILE A 583 -11.90 -28.63 -0.70
C ILE A 583 -12.00 -28.35 0.81
N CYS A 584 -11.84 -27.08 1.19
CA CYS A 584 -11.98 -26.62 2.57
C CYS A 584 -13.28 -25.81 2.72
N ALA A 585 -13.81 -25.79 3.94
CA ALA A 585 -14.90 -24.89 4.29
C ALA A 585 -14.37 -23.45 4.42
N ASN A 586 -14.60 -22.64 3.39
CA ASN A 586 -13.94 -21.35 3.20
C ASN A 586 -14.83 -20.17 3.66
N VAL A 587 -14.65 -19.71 4.90
CA VAL A 587 -15.44 -18.63 5.53
C VAL A 587 -15.54 -17.38 4.66
N PRO A 588 -14.46 -16.86 4.03
CA PRO A 588 -14.57 -15.75 3.08
C PRO A 588 -15.62 -15.90 1.98
N LYS A 589 -15.95 -17.14 1.59
CA LYS A 589 -16.87 -17.44 0.47
C LYS A 589 -18.29 -17.76 0.94
N ILE A 590 -18.43 -18.52 2.03
CA ILE A 590 -19.72 -19.10 2.43
C ILE A 590 -20.21 -18.62 3.81
N GLY A 591 -19.41 -17.81 4.51
CA GLY A 591 -19.73 -17.35 5.86
C GLY A 591 -19.40 -18.37 6.95
N VAL A 592 -19.42 -17.93 8.21
CA VAL A 592 -18.97 -18.74 9.36
C VAL A 592 -19.87 -19.94 9.60
N SER A 593 -21.17 -19.72 9.77
CA SER A 593 -22.11 -20.79 10.17
C SER A 593 -22.14 -21.94 9.17
N GLU A 594 -22.26 -21.60 7.88
CA GLU A 594 -22.25 -22.59 6.78
C GLU A 594 -20.91 -23.32 6.68
N ALA A 595 -19.78 -22.62 6.88
CA ALA A 595 -18.47 -23.28 6.87
C ALA A 595 -18.34 -24.36 7.96
N PHE A 596 -18.82 -24.08 9.18
CA PHE A 596 -18.83 -25.09 10.25
C PHE A 596 -19.85 -26.22 10.00
N ALA A 597 -20.99 -25.93 9.37
CA ALA A 597 -21.95 -26.94 8.97
C ALA A 597 -21.37 -27.90 7.92
N GLN A 598 -20.76 -27.36 6.86
CA GLN A 598 -20.11 -28.15 5.80
C GLN A 598 -18.96 -28.99 6.35
N ALA A 599 -18.09 -28.40 7.18
CA ALA A 599 -16.91 -29.11 7.70
C ALA A 599 -17.26 -30.33 8.57
N LYS A 600 -18.46 -30.36 9.18
CA LYS A 600 -18.93 -31.50 9.99
C LYS A 600 -19.30 -32.72 9.14
N VAL A 601 -19.80 -32.51 7.93
CA VAL A 601 -20.33 -33.59 7.07
C VAL A 601 -19.48 -33.85 5.83
N ALA A 602 -18.53 -32.95 5.52
CA ALA A 602 -17.70 -33.06 4.33
C ALA A 602 -16.85 -34.33 4.35
N GLN A 603 -16.83 -35.03 3.21
CA GLN A 603 -15.86 -36.07 2.89
C GLN A 603 -15.10 -35.67 1.62
N PRO A 604 -14.10 -34.78 1.72
CA PRO A 604 -13.39 -34.32 0.55
C PRO A 604 -12.56 -35.44 -0.10
N GLU A 605 -12.50 -35.43 -1.43
CA GLU A 605 -11.66 -36.33 -2.23
C GLU A 605 -10.17 -35.91 -2.13
N PHE A 606 -9.54 -36.10 -0.96
CA PHE A 606 -8.19 -35.62 -0.66
C PHE A 606 -7.14 -36.12 -1.64
N ALA A 607 -7.16 -37.40 -2.00
CA ALA A 607 -6.19 -37.99 -2.92
C ALA A 607 -6.23 -37.32 -4.31
N LYS A 608 -7.44 -37.21 -4.89
CA LYS A 608 -7.65 -36.52 -6.17
C LYS A 608 -7.25 -35.06 -6.10
N TYR A 609 -7.55 -34.39 -5.00
CA TYR A 609 -7.20 -33.00 -4.81
C TYR A 609 -5.69 -32.77 -4.72
N ILE A 610 -4.98 -33.57 -3.93
CA ILE A 610 -3.51 -33.49 -3.80
C ILE A 610 -2.85 -33.80 -5.15
N TYR A 611 -3.33 -34.82 -5.88
CA TYR A 611 -2.84 -35.12 -7.23
C TYR A 611 -3.04 -33.93 -8.18
N TRP A 612 -4.26 -33.36 -8.21
CA TRP A 612 -4.54 -32.17 -9.01
C TRP A 612 -3.64 -30.99 -8.60
N PHE A 613 -3.53 -30.69 -7.31
CA PHE A 613 -2.83 -29.53 -6.80
C PHE A 613 -1.30 -29.62 -6.99
N TRP A 614 -0.70 -30.78 -6.70
CA TRP A 614 0.74 -31.00 -6.81
C TRP A 614 1.18 -31.54 -8.17
N LYS A 615 0.61 -32.64 -8.67
CA LYS A 615 1.10 -33.29 -9.90
C LYS A 615 0.71 -32.51 -11.17
N MET A 616 -0.52 -32.00 -11.22
CA MET A 616 -1.03 -31.32 -12.42
C MET A 616 -0.73 -29.82 -12.44
N ASN A 617 -0.82 -29.13 -11.30
CA ASN A 617 -0.77 -27.66 -11.25
C ASN A 617 0.54 -27.07 -10.69
N ALA A 618 1.49 -27.89 -10.22
CA ALA A 618 2.78 -27.44 -9.73
C ALA A 618 3.94 -27.83 -10.66
N ILE A 619 5.09 -27.22 -10.43
CA ILE A 619 6.36 -27.67 -10.97
C ILE A 619 6.99 -28.64 -9.96
N ASP A 620 7.01 -29.92 -10.31
CA ASP A 620 7.75 -30.95 -9.58
C ASP A 620 9.20 -30.97 -10.08
N LEU A 621 10.16 -30.60 -9.22
CA LEU A 621 11.57 -30.53 -9.59
C LEU A 621 12.29 -31.90 -9.58
N GLU A 622 11.63 -32.97 -9.14
CA GLU A 622 12.15 -34.35 -9.27
C GLU A 622 11.69 -35.04 -10.57
N ASP A 623 10.77 -34.42 -11.33
CA ASP A 623 10.27 -34.96 -12.60
C ASP A 623 11.33 -34.83 -13.72
N ASN A 624 11.50 -35.86 -14.55
CA ASN A 624 12.48 -35.86 -15.65
C ASN A 624 12.23 -34.73 -16.66
N ALA A 625 10.98 -34.30 -16.84
CA ALA A 625 10.61 -33.19 -17.72
C ALA A 625 10.49 -31.84 -16.97
N SER A 626 10.99 -31.76 -15.73
CA SER A 626 10.82 -30.59 -14.84
C SER A 626 11.33 -29.30 -15.46
N ILE A 627 12.48 -29.31 -16.13
CA ILE A 627 13.08 -28.13 -16.75
C ILE A 627 12.23 -27.62 -17.92
N GLU A 628 11.73 -28.50 -18.79
CA GLU A 628 10.87 -28.13 -19.93
C GLU A 628 9.54 -27.54 -19.44
N ARG A 629 8.95 -28.13 -18.40
CA ARG A 629 7.74 -27.62 -17.75
C ARG A 629 7.98 -26.27 -17.07
N LEU A 630 9.15 -26.09 -16.44
CA LEU A 630 9.55 -24.82 -15.85
C LEU A 630 9.72 -23.73 -16.91
N ILE A 631 10.42 -24.00 -18.01
CA ILE A 631 10.56 -23.07 -19.15
C ILE A 631 9.18 -22.68 -19.67
N SER A 632 8.31 -23.65 -19.94
CA SER A 632 6.95 -23.42 -20.41
C SER A 632 6.16 -22.53 -19.45
N ARG A 633 6.31 -22.75 -18.13
CA ARG A 633 5.68 -21.94 -17.09
C ARG A 633 6.21 -20.51 -17.08
N LEU A 634 7.53 -20.32 -17.12
CA LEU A 634 8.15 -18.99 -17.14
C LEU A 634 7.74 -18.21 -18.39
N ASN A 635 7.68 -18.87 -19.55
CA ASN A 635 7.21 -18.28 -20.81
C ASN A 635 5.72 -17.89 -20.77
N ALA A 636 4.86 -18.74 -20.19
CA ALA A 636 3.46 -18.39 -19.95
C ALA A 636 3.30 -17.18 -19.00
N LEU A 637 4.26 -17.01 -18.08
CA LEU A 637 4.38 -15.84 -17.21
C LEU A 637 5.14 -14.67 -17.86
N GLY A 638 5.29 -14.68 -19.19
CA GLY A 638 5.80 -13.57 -19.98
C GLY A 638 7.31 -13.38 -19.96
N TRP A 639 8.08 -14.36 -19.46
CA TRP A 639 9.53 -14.40 -19.72
C TRP A 639 9.81 -14.86 -21.15
N LYS A 640 11.02 -14.60 -21.63
CA LYS A 640 11.52 -15.10 -22.92
C LYS A 640 12.80 -15.86 -22.63
N VAL A 641 12.64 -17.09 -22.17
CA VAL A 641 13.71 -18.05 -21.87
C VAL A 641 13.58 -19.23 -22.82
#